data_AF-A0A3D8JND3-F1
#
_entry.id   AF-A0A3D8JND3-F1
#
_cell.length_a   1.000
_cell.length_b   1.000
_cell.length_c   1.000
_cell.angle_alpha   90.00
_cell.angle_beta   90.00
_cell.angle_gamma   90.00
#
_symmetry.space_group_name_H-M   'P 1'
#
loop_
_entity.id
_entity.type
_entity.pdbx_description
1 polymer ?
#
loop_
_entity_poly.entity_id
_entity_poly.type
_entity_poly.pdbx_seq_one_letter_code
_entity_poly.pdbx_strand_id
1 'polypeptide(L)'
;MHSVGCRACARRVYRSVHVAAWCLSLSKGPGACAKQPREEAHAVSLHDHARVNVAAFHCAMRRIRDAAARRLASFGDRRDGARDSDVDRHCIVADGGFVAASVRCGAVGRVHRGQRAVLRGKIHWHGELTMRAQVLRAYHWLHTWTGIVAGLALFVAFVGGALTMFQDPISRWERPQARHVQPSIADVDRLTSAVLAAHPVAASRLGIMWPTAAMPDPTAFWFEGRRWHYVALSRRTANGSGASALVSHDTPRLAAFLDRLHYALALPPFGRYLMGAVSIAFGFALVSGLIVHLPRLTKDLFALRPGKNRKRFWQDAHNALGLFALPFYAMIAITGAFMCLTTVIVFVFNVAFGHELSAALPAMRSPVAQAAAPSREEASHAAPLRAGQLLDAARRRVPDLDPKWITFVGYGKPDGFVEVWGDVPNALGTQGAIALRLNTGAVMGNQTPGARDANHAIGSAIYGLHFGTYGGLTLRWIYFVLGLCGAAMVLTGNLMWLEARRKRDTSMQPRAARNVARATVGVCVGTCVGIAAAFVGALCWPEVGAARSFGAALAVCLGYSTLRTPIFAARDLLAVASLMSASIAIADALLTGDGLAFSIARHDWALAAIDLAALAAAILFACCARVAHRRAVHGAATGVWAGRWA
;
A
#
# COMPACT_ATOMS: atom_id res chain seq x y z
N MET A 1 4.32 -59.09 9.73
CA MET A 1 4.97 -59.25 8.39
C MET A 1 4.03 -58.69 7.34
N HIS A 2 4.36 -57.58 6.67
CA HIS A 2 3.94 -57.20 5.30
C HIS A 2 4.57 -55.83 4.97
N SER A 3 5.79 -55.88 4.43
CA SER A 3 6.46 -54.82 3.67
C SER A 3 6.86 -55.50 2.35
N VAL A 4 6.62 -54.95 1.17
CA VAL A 4 7.48 -54.00 0.47
C VAL A 4 6.73 -53.65 -0.82
N GLY A 5 6.54 -52.35 -1.14
CA GLY A 5 5.93 -52.00 -2.43
C GLY A 5 5.56 -50.54 -2.67
N CYS A 6 6.25 -49.55 -2.07
CA CYS A 6 5.94 -48.14 -2.35
C CYS A 6 7.17 -47.20 -2.27
N ARG A 7 8.30 -47.59 -2.88
CA ARG A 7 9.49 -46.71 -2.99
C ARG A 7 10.01 -46.45 -4.41
N ALA A 8 9.39 -47.03 -5.45
CA ALA A 8 9.83 -46.85 -6.84
C ALA A 8 9.17 -45.66 -7.57
N CYS A 9 7.98 -45.22 -7.16
CA CYS A 9 7.27 -44.12 -7.85
C CYS A 9 7.75 -42.72 -7.40
N ALA A 10 8.10 -42.56 -6.12
CA ALA A 10 8.56 -41.28 -5.57
C ALA A 10 9.98 -40.84 -6.04
N ARG A 11 10.83 -41.78 -6.50
CA ARG A 11 12.21 -41.45 -6.95
C ARG A 11 12.29 -40.96 -8.41
N ARG A 12 11.26 -41.18 -9.25
CA ARG A 12 11.25 -40.68 -10.65
C ARG A 12 10.82 -39.23 -10.79
N VAL A 13 9.99 -38.73 -9.88
CA VAL A 13 9.54 -37.32 -9.88
C VAL A 13 10.66 -36.38 -9.42
N TYR A 14 11.53 -36.82 -8.50
CA TYR A 14 12.64 -36.01 -7.98
C TYR A 14 13.82 -35.85 -8.97
N ARG A 15 14.02 -36.80 -9.89
CA ARG A 15 15.11 -36.72 -10.90
C ARG A 15 14.82 -35.80 -12.09
N SER A 16 13.55 -35.48 -12.37
CA SER A 16 13.20 -34.68 -13.55
C SER A 16 13.30 -33.16 -13.31
N VAL A 17 13.24 -32.73 -12.04
CA VAL A 17 13.39 -31.31 -11.66
C VAL A 17 14.87 -30.92 -11.52
N HIS A 18 15.75 -31.86 -11.14
CA HIS A 18 17.19 -31.59 -11.04
C HIS A 18 17.93 -31.54 -12.39
N VAL A 19 17.44 -32.20 -13.44
CA VAL A 19 18.12 -32.15 -14.77
C VAL A 19 17.90 -30.81 -15.48
N ALA A 20 16.77 -30.12 -15.23
CA ALA A 20 16.52 -28.79 -15.77
C ALA A 20 17.35 -27.69 -15.07
N ALA A 21 17.63 -27.86 -13.76
CA ALA A 21 18.49 -26.95 -13.00
C ALA A 21 19.99 -27.19 -13.29
N TRP A 22 20.38 -28.42 -13.60
CA TRP A 22 21.78 -28.77 -13.90
C TRP A 22 22.27 -28.25 -15.25
N CYS A 23 21.40 -28.20 -16.29
CA CYS A 23 21.75 -27.60 -17.58
C CYS A 23 21.91 -26.07 -17.56
N LEU A 24 21.36 -25.37 -16.56
CA LEU A 24 21.52 -23.91 -16.40
C LEU A 24 22.74 -23.53 -15.55
N SER A 25 23.34 -24.47 -14.81
CA SER A 25 24.48 -24.23 -13.92
C SER A 25 25.86 -24.54 -14.54
N LEU A 26 25.93 -25.07 -15.77
CA LEU A 26 27.19 -25.42 -16.43
C LEU A 26 27.75 -24.34 -17.37
N SER A 27 27.29 -23.08 -17.27
CA SER A 27 27.84 -21.97 -18.08
C SER A 27 28.90 -21.11 -17.38
N LYS A 28 29.44 -21.54 -16.22
CA LYS A 28 30.51 -20.79 -15.53
C LYS A 28 31.72 -21.65 -15.11
N GLY A 29 32.68 -21.76 -16.05
CA GLY A 29 34.16 -21.85 -15.88
C GLY A 29 34.79 -23.25 -15.68
N PRO A 30 36.12 -23.45 -15.90
CA PRO A 30 37.16 -22.58 -16.50
C PRO A 30 38.03 -23.24 -17.62
N GLY A 31 38.72 -22.43 -18.44
CA GLY A 31 40.08 -22.74 -18.94
C GLY A 31 40.30 -23.25 -20.38
N ALA A 32 41.03 -22.42 -21.15
CA ALA A 32 41.98 -22.75 -22.23
C ALA A 32 41.48 -23.04 -23.67
N CYS A 33 41.47 -22.00 -24.52
CA CYS A 33 42.38 -21.94 -25.67
C CYS A 33 42.51 -20.50 -26.21
N ALA A 34 43.67 -20.20 -26.77
CA ALA A 34 44.28 -18.89 -26.85
C ALA A 34 44.09 -18.15 -28.20
N LYS A 35 44.49 -16.86 -28.15
CA LYS A 35 44.99 -15.97 -29.22
C LYS A 35 43.99 -15.05 -29.99
N GLN A 36 44.15 -13.76 -29.63
CA GLN A 36 44.34 -12.58 -30.53
C GLN A 36 43.10 -11.81 -31.07
N PRO A 37 43.24 -10.53 -31.50
CA PRO A 37 42.88 -9.36 -30.70
C PRO A 37 41.81 -8.43 -31.34
N ARG A 38 41.39 -7.45 -30.52
CA ARG A 38 40.67 -6.19 -30.77
C ARG A 38 40.33 -5.82 -32.23
N GLU A 39 39.06 -5.56 -32.49
CA GLU A 39 38.55 -4.30 -33.08
C GLU A 39 37.01 -4.19 -32.95
N GLU A 40 36.57 -3.00 -32.55
CA GLU A 40 35.27 -2.32 -32.75
C GLU A 40 33.93 -3.10 -32.78
N ALA A 41 33.03 -2.81 -31.84
CA ALA A 41 31.59 -2.69 -32.13
C ALA A 41 30.77 -2.10 -30.95
N HIS A 42 30.34 -0.86 -31.17
CA HIS A 42 28.98 -0.32 -30.98
C HIS A 42 28.11 -0.69 -29.76
N ALA A 43 27.61 0.37 -29.13
CA ALA A 43 26.53 0.39 -28.16
C ALA A 43 25.29 -0.42 -28.61
N VAL A 44 24.87 -1.36 -27.77
CA VAL A 44 23.60 -2.10 -27.92
C VAL A 44 22.64 -1.63 -26.83
N SER A 45 21.48 -1.15 -27.27
CA SER A 45 20.40 -0.59 -26.46
C SER A 45 19.58 -1.68 -25.76
N LEU A 46 18.97 -1.34 -24.61
CA LEU A 46 18.04 -2.16 -23.80
C LEU A 46 16.88 -2.81 -24.59
N HIS A 47 16.65 -2.39 -25.83
CA HIS A 47 15.63 -2.97 -26.71
C HIS A 47 15.98 -4.39 -27.21
N ASP A 48 17.26 -4.76 -27.29
CA ASP A 48 17.68 -6.05 -27.86
C ASP A 48 17.56 -7.22 -26.86
N HIS A 49 17.69 -6.98 -25.55
CA HIS A 49 17.47 -8.02 -24.53
C HIS A 49 16.02 -8.51 -24.46
N ALA A 50 15.04 -7.67 -24.81
CA ALA A 50 13.64 -8.08 -24.88
C ALA A 50 13.36 -8.98 -26.11
N ARG A 51 14.03 -8.72 -27.24
CA ARG A 51 13.87 -9.52 -28.48
C ARG A 51 14.51 -10.91 -28.36
N VAL A 52 15.64 -11.02 -27.67
CA VAL A 52 16.32 -12.30 -27.42
C VAL A 52 15.47 -13.26 -26.58
N ASN A 53 14.72 -12.75 -25.59
CA ASN A 53 13.83 -13.57 -24.76
C ASN A 53 12.59 -14.08 -25.51
N VAL A 54 12.03 -13.27 -26.42
CA VAL A 54 10.89 -13.67 -27.25
C VAL A 54 11.31 -14.70 -28.31
N ALA A 55 12.48 -14.53 -28.92
CA ALA A 55 13.03 -15.50 -29.87
C ALA A 55 13.36 -16.85 -29.22
N ALA A 56 13.92 -16.84 -28.01
CA ALA A 56 14.19 -18.05 -27.23
C ALA A 56 12.89 -18.79 -26.85
N PHE A 57 11.86 -18.05 -26.45
CA PHE A 57 10.52 -18.60 -26.17
C PHE A 57 9.88 -19.22 -27.42
N HIS A 58 9.95 -18.54 -28.57
CA HIS A 58 9.45 -19.08 -29.84
C HIS A 58 10.25 -20.30 -30.33
N CYS A 59 11.54 -20.38 -30.05
CA CYS A 59 12.37 -21.55 -30.37
C CYS A 59 12.01 -22.75 -29.47
N ALA A 60 11.83 -22.52 -28.16
CA ALA A 60 11.39 -23.55 -27.21
C ALA A 60 10.01 -24.09 -27.59
N MET A 61 9.05 -23.22 -27.92
CA MET A 61 7.71 -23.61 -28.34
C MET A 61 7.70 -24.39 -29.67
N ARG A 62 8.59 -24.04 -30.62
CA ARG A 62 8.76 -24.81 -31.86
C ARG A 62 9.34 -26.21 -31.60
N ARG A 63 10.35 -26.33 -30.73
CA ARG A 63 10.91 -27.65 -30.38
C ARG A 63 9.90 -28.55 -29.67
N ILE A 64 9.04 -27.98 -28.81
CA ILE A 64 7.94 -28.70 -28.15
C ILE A 64 6.90 -29.15 -29.19
N ARG A 65 6.52 -28.28 -30.14
CA ARG A 65 5.61 -28.60 -31.24
C ARG A 65 6.15 -29.74 -32.11
N ASP A 66 7.42 -29.68 -32.48
CA ASP A 66 8.02 -30.67 -33.38
C ASP A 66 8.26 -32.01 -32.65
N ALA A 67 8.53 -31.99 -31.33
CA ALA A 67 8.58 -33.19 -30.50
C ALA A 67 7.20 -33.85 -30.34
N ALA A 68 6.13 -33.05 -30.19
CA ALA A 68 4.76 -33.56 -30.13
C ALA A 68 4.30 -34.15 -31.48
N ALA A 69 4.64 -33.51 -32.59
CA ALA A 69 4.35 -34.00 -33.94
C ALA A 69 5.06 -35.34 -34.23
N ARG A 70 6.33 -35.48 -33.84
CA ARG A 70 7.07 -36.75 -33.99
C ARG A 70 6.49 -37.89 -33.16
N ARG A 71 5.99 -37.60 -31.95
CA ARG A 71 5.34 -38.59 -31.08
C ARG A 71 3.97 -39.04 -31.60
N LEU A 72 3.25 -38.15 -32.27
CA LEU A 72 1.98 -38.47 -32.92
C LEU A 72 2.18 -39.28 -34.21
N ALA A 73 3.24 -38.99 -34.98
CA ALA A 73 3.60 -39.75 -36.17
C ALA A 73 4.03 -41.20 -35.84
N SER A 74 4.73 -41.42 -34.73
CA SER A 74 5.15 -42.77 -34.29
C SER A 74 4.01 -43.67 -33.79
N PHE A 75 2.81 -43.14 -33.59
CA PHE A 75 1.63 -43.89 -33.15
C PHE A 75 0.70 -44.32 -34.31
N GLY A 76 0.94 -43.82 -35.53
CA GLY A 76 0.14 -44.13 -36.71
C GLY A 76 0.52 -45.43 -37.43
N ASP A 77 1.64 -46.07 -37.06
CA ASP A 77 2.24 -47.18 -37.83
C ASP A 77 2.20 -48.54 -37.11
N ARG A 78 1.29 -48.70 -36.12
CA ARG A 78 1.01 -50.01 -35.51
C ARG A 78 -0.47 -50.17 -35.24
N ARG A 79 -1.22 -50.64 -36.24
CA ARG A 79 -2.53 -51.32 -36.07
C ARG A 79 -2.92 -51.99 -37.40
N ASP A 80 -2.29 -53.12 -37.70
CA ASP A 80 -2.90 -54.15 -38.55
C ASP A 80 -3.37 -55.30 -37.64
N GLY A 81 -4.66 -55.64 -37.78
CA GLY A 81 -5.22 -56.93 -37.36
C GLY A 81 -5.73 -57.04 -35.91
N ALA A 82 -7.00 -56.70 -35.68
CA ALA A 82 -7.92 -57.48 -34.83
C ALA A 82 -9.35 -56.93 -34.91
N ARG A 83 -10.32 -57.84 -34.97
CA ARG A 83 -11.75 -57.62 -35.24
C ARG A 83 -12.51 -57.09 -34.02
N ASP A 84 -13.54 -56.31 -34.34
CA ASP A 84 -14.87 -56.20 -33.72
C ASP A 84 -15.02 -56.55 -32.22
N SER A 85 -15.15 -55.51 -31.40
CA SER A 85 -16.09 -55.33 -30.26
C SER A 85 -15.56 -54.25 -29.31
N ASP A 86 -16.46 -53.37 -28.86
CA ASP A 86 -16.35 -52.36 -27.78
C ASP A 86 -14.94 -51.88 -27.36
N VAL A 87 -14.56 -50.64 -27.73
CA VAL A 87 -13.47 -49.93 -27.03
C VAL A 87 -13.76 -48.43 -26.85
N ASP A 88 -13.89 -48.09 -25.58
CA ASP A 88 -13.82 -46.81 -24.88
C ASP A 88 -13.26 -45.57 -25.59
N ARG A 89 -14.00 -44.47 -25.39
CA ARG A 89 -13.55 -43.08 -25.60
C ARG A 89 -12.39 -42.74 -24.65
N HIS A 90 -11.14 -42.96 -25.09
CA HIS A 90 -9.97 -42.46 -24.35
C HIS A 90 -9.83 -40.93 -24.49
N CYS A 91 -10.31 -40.20 -23.48
CA CYS A 91 -9.92 -38.81 -23.24
C CYS A 91 -8.51 -38.79 -22.64
N ILE A 92 -7.53 -38.23 -23.36
CA ILE A 92 -6.22 -37.93 -22.79
C ILE A 92 -6.38 -36.73 -21.85
N VAL A 93 -6.43 -36.98 -20.54
CA VAL A 93 -6.29 -35.94 -19.51
C VAL A 93 -4.80 -35.71 -19.30
N ALA A 94 -4.29 -34.57 -19.78
CA ALA A 94 -2.99 -34.09 -19.36
C ALA A 94 -3.15 -33.40 -17.99
N ASP A 95 -2.67 -34.02 -16.93
CA ASP A 95 -2.55 -33.40 -15.61
C ASP A 95 -1.44 -32.34 -15.62
N GLY A 96 -1.83 -31.14 -16.00
CA GLY A 96 -1.08 -29.89 -15.88
C GLY A 96 -2.10 -28.75 -15.92
N GLY A 97 -2.37 -28.14 -14.77
CA GLY A 97 -3.58 -27.35 -14.48
C GLY A 97 -3.83 -26.05 -15.26
N PHE A 98 -3.47 -25.94 -16.54
CA PHE A 98 -3.63 -24.70 -17.29
C PHE A 98 -4.24 -24.82 -18.69
N VAL A 99 -4.30 -25.98 -19.35
CA VAL A 99 -4.87 -26.06 -20.72
C VAL A 99 -5.55 -27.39 -20.97
N ALA A 100 -6.85 -27.37 -21.27
CA ALA A 100 -7.56 -28.47 -21.91
C ALA A 100 -7.97 -28.04 -23.33
N ALA A 101 -7.40 -28.67 -24.35
CA ALA A 101 -7.82 -28.50 -25.75
C ALA A 101 -8.80 -29.63 -26.10
N SER A 102 -10.02 -29.30 -26.53
CA SER A 102 -10.95 -30.29 -27.09
C SER A 102 -10.97 -30.18 -28.61
N VAL A 103 -10.71 -31.29 -29.30
CA VAL A 103 -10.84 -31.39 -30.77
C VAL A 103 -12.21 -32.01 -31.05
N ARG A 104 -13.14 -31.26 -31.66
CA ARG A 104 -14.35 -31.85 -32.25
C ARG A 104 -14.04 -32.27 -33.68
N CYS A 105 -13.98 -33.56 -33.95
CA CYS A 105 -14.08 -34.07 -35.32
C CYS A 105 -15.55 -33.99 -35.77
N GLY A 106 -15.83 -33.23 -36.83
CA GLY A 106 -17.13 -33.21 -37.50
C GLY A 106 -17.40 -34.52 -38.24
N ALA A 107 -18.68 -34.91 -38.31
CA ALA A 107 -19.14 -36.14 -38.94
C ALA A 107 -18.77 -36.22 -40.44
N VAL A 108 -18.31 -37.41 -40.85
CA VAL A 108 -17.94 -37.72 -42.24
C VAL A 108 -19.20 -38.02 -43.06
N GLY A 109 -19.54 -37.17 -44.01
CA GLY A 109 -20.48 -37.49 -45.09
C GLY A 109 -19.80 -38.35 -46.16
N ARG A 110 -20.54 -39.29 -46.78
CA ARG A 110 -20.05 -40.21 -47.83
C ARG A 110 -19.36 -39.45 -48.97
N VAL A 111 -18.14 -39.86 -49.30
CA VAL A 111 -17.37 -39.34 -50.45
C VAL A 111 -17.35 -40.42 -51.55
N HIS A 112 -17.84 -40.09 -52.74
CA HIS A 112 -17.68 -40.90 -53.95
C HIS A 112 -16.23 -40.83 -54.48
N ARG A 113 -15.74 -41.96 -55.01
CA ARG A 113 -14.41 -42.13 -55.62
C ARG A 113 -14.10 -41.03 -56.64
N GLY A 114 -13.00 -40.29 -56.43
CA GLY A 114 -12.36 -39.52 -57.50
C GLY A 114 -11.90 -38.09 -57.18
N GLN A 115 -12.19 -37.52 -56.01
CA GLN A 115 -11.77 -36.14 -55.70
C GLN A 115 -10.76 -36.08 -54.54
N ARG A 116 -9.60 -35.48 -54.79
CA ARG A 116 -8.63 -35.09 -53.75
C ARG A 116 -9.26 -34.01 -52.86
N ALA A 117 -9.77 -34.41 -51.70
CA ALA A 117 -10.22 -33.47 -50.68
C ALA A 117 -9.02 -32.74 -50.08
N VAL A 118 -8.84 -31.47 -50.45
CA VAL A 118 -7.93 -30.56 -49.74
C VAL A 118 -8.62 -30.18 -48.42
N LEU A 119 -8.25 -30.88 -47.33
CA LEU A 119 -8.65 -30.52 -45.98
C LEU A 119 -7.98 -29.19 -45.57
N ARG A 120 -8.60 -28.06 -45.90
CA ARG A 120 -8.32 -26.78 -45.22
C ARG A 120 -8.96 -26.80 -43.84
N GLY A 121 -8.31 -27.48 -42.90
CA GLY A 121 -8.63 -27.35 -41.47
C GLY A 121 -8.28 -25.93 -41.00
N LYS A 122 -9.27 -25.02 -40.94
CA LYS A 122 -9.13 -23.79 -40.15
C LYS A 122 -9.03 -24.18 -38.68
N ILE A 123 -7.84 -24.08 -38.10
CA ILE A 123 -7.63 -24.20 -36.66
C ILE A 123 -8.18 -22.92 -36.02
N HIS A 124 -9.43 -22.96 -35.57
CA HIS A 124 -9.96 -21.92 -34.68
C HIS A 124 -9.44 -22.16 -33.27
N TRP A 125 -8.47 -21.35 -32.83
CA TRP A 125 -8.04 -21.29 -31.43
C TRP A 125 -9.10 -20.58 -30.59
N HIS A 126 -10.16 -21.28 -30.20
CA HIS A 126 -11.00 -20.85 -29.08
C HIS A 126 -10.43 -21.42 -27.78
N GLY A 127 -9.29 -20.87 -27.36
CA GLY A 127 -8.76 -21.12 -26.02
C GLY A 127 -9.55 -20.33 -24.98
N GLU A 128 -10.78 -20.74 -24.66
CA GLU A 128 -11.40 -20.26 -23.42
C GLU A 128 -10.66 -20.92 -22.24
N LEU A 129 -10.02 -20.11 -21.40
CA LEU A 129 -9.45 -20.54 -20.11
C LEU A 129 -10.58 -21.13 -19.26
N THR A 130 -10.79 -22.43 -19.36
CA THR A 130 -11.84 -23.14 -18.63
C THR A 130 -11.26 -23.65 -17.31
N MET A 131 -11.41 -22.85 -16.25
CA MET A 131 -11.08 -23.30 -14.89
C MET A 131 -12.16 -24.26 -14.36
N ARG A 132 -11.75 -25.28 -13.60
CA ARG A 132 -12.70 -26.17 -12.90
C ARG A 132 -13.63 -25.34 -12.02
N ALA A 133 -14.94 -25.59 -12.12
CA ALA A 133 -15.94 -24.82 -11.38
C ALA A 133 -15.74 -24.86 -9.85
N GLN A 134 -15.18 -25.94 -9.31
CA GLN A 134 -14.83 -26.06 -7.89
C GLN A 134 -13.75 -25.03 -7.48
N VAL A 135 -12.73 -24.85 -8.32
CA VAL A 135 -11.64 -23.89 -8.07
C VAL A 135 -12.19 -22.46 -8.08
N LEU A 136 -13.02 -22.12 -9.07
CA LEU A 136 -13.64 -20.80 -9.14
C LEU A 136 -14.53 -20.51 -7.92
N ARG A 137 -15.28 -21.51 -7.44
CA ARG A 137 -16.08 -21.37 -6.21
C ARG A 137 -15.21 -21.14 -4.97
N ALA A 138 -14.08 -21.84 -4.84
CA ALA A 138 -13.16 -21.66 -3.72
C ALA A 138 -12.56 -20.25 -3.71
N TYR A 139 -12.09 -19.73 -4.85
CA TYR A 139 -11.56 -18.37 -4.93
C TYR A 139 -12.63 -17.30 -4.71
N HIS A 140 -13.85 -17.51 -5.22
CA HIS A 140 -14.96 -16.60 -4.94
C HIS A 140 -15.30 -16.59 -3.44
N TRP A 141 -15.28 -17.75 -2.78
CA TRP A 141 -15.46 -17.84 -1.33
C TRP A 141 -14.35 -17.08 -0.59
N LEU A 142 -13.08 -17.32 -0.96
CA LEU A 142 -11.93 -16.66 -0.34
C LEU A 142 -12.03 -15.14 -0.50
N HIS A 143 -12.23 -14.63 -1.72
CA HIS A 143 -12.38 -13.21 -2.03
C HIS A 143 -13.52 -12.57 -1.22
N THR A 144 -14.66 -13.26 -1.15
CA THR A 144 -15.83 -12.77 -0.40
C THR A 144 -15.54 -12.64 1.08
N TRP A 145 -14.92 -13.65 1.70
CA TRP A 145 -14.70 -13.65 3.14
C TRP A 145 -13.54 -12.76 3.56
N THR A 146 -12.42 -12.79 2.84
CA THR A 146 -11.31 -11.85 3.12
C THR A 146 -11.76 -10.42 2.91
N GLY A 147 -12.54 -10.15 1.85
CA GLY A 147 -13.13 -8.84 1.58
C GLY A 147 -14.09 -8.36 2.69
N ILE A 148 -15.01 -9.21 3.15
CA ILE A 148 -15.98 -8.83 4.19
C ILE A 148 -15.33 -8.67 5.57
N VAL A 149 -14.42 -9.58 5.95
CA VAL A 149 -13.74 -9.55 7.26
C VAL A 149 -12.79 -8.36 7.36
N ALA A 150 -12.00 -8.11 6.30
CA ALA A 150 -11.06 -6.99 6.27
C ALA A 150 -11.71 -5.66 5.88
N GLY A 151 -12.88 -5.69 5.23
CA GLY A 151 -13.45 -4.54 4.54
C GLY A 151 -13.63 -3.31 5.41
N LEU A 152 -14.26 -3.43 6.57
CA LEU A 152 -14.49 -2.25 7.43
C LEU A 152 -13.17 -1.58 7.86
N ALA A 153 -12.15 -2.38 8.20
CA ALA A 153 -10.81 -1.88 8.51
C ALA A 153 -10.12 -1.27 7.29
N LEU A 154 -10.22 -1.92 6.12
CA LEU A 154 -9.66 -1.39 4.86
C LEU A 154 -10.30 -0.07 4.47
N PHE A 155 -11.61 0.11 4.67
CA PHE A 155 -12.27 1.38 4.40
C PHE A 155 -11.64 2.51 5.24
N VAL A 156 -11.50 2.29 6.55
CA VAL A 156 -10.87 3.26 7.47
C VAL A 156 -9.44 3.55 7.03
N ALA A 157 -8.66 2.51 6.75
CA ALA A 157 -7.27 2.64 6.33
C ALA A 157 -7.11 3.35 4.99
N PHE A 158 -7.97 3.10 4.00
CA PHE A 158 -7.92 3.77 2.70
C PHE A 158 -8.28 5.25 2.78
N VAL A 159 -9.31 5.62 3.56
CA VAL A 159 -9.65 7.03 3.77
C VAL A 159 -8.55 7.74 4.55
N GLY A 160 -8.05 7.14 5.64
CA GLY A 160 -6.92 7.69 6.39
C GLY A 160 -5.65 7.83 5.53
N GLY A 161 -5.32 6.80 4.76
CA GLY A 161 -4.15 6.77 3.88
C GLY A 161 -4.22 7.73 2.70
N ALA A 162 -5.43 7.98 2.17
CA ALA A 162 -5.61 9.04 1.18
C ALA A 162 -5.25 10.41 1.79
N LEU A 163 -5.76 10.70 2.99
CA LEU A 163 -5.51 11.98 3.66
C LEU A 163 -4.04 12.18 4.08
N THR A 164 -3.32 11.11 4.46
CA THR A 164 -1.90 11.21 4.84
C THR A 164 -0.98 11.59 3.68
N MET A 165 -1.43 11.49 2.42
CA MET A 165 -0.70 12.06 1.27
C MET A 165 -0.55 13.59 1.37
N PHE A 166 -1.38 14.23 2.19
CA PHE A 166 -1.34 15.66 2.49
C PHE A 166 -1.06 15.92 3.98
N GLN A 167 -0.33 15.03 4.64
CA GLN A 167 0.02 15.17 6.05
C GLN A 167 0.68 16.52 6.36
N ASP A 168 1.61 16.98 5.51
CA ASP A 168 2.30 18.27 5.68
C ASP A 168 1.32 19.46 5.60
N PRO A 169 0.52 19.64 4.53
CA PRO A 169 -0.55 20.64 4.51
C PRO A 169 -1.50 20.57 5.71
N ILE A 170 -1.94 19.37 6.11
CA ILE A 170 -2.85 19.19 7.26
C ILE A 170 -2.16 19.59 8.57
N SER A 171 -0.88 19.26 8.73
CA SER A 171 -0.02 19.61 9.86
C SER A 171 0.16 21.13 9.98
N ARG A 172 0.20 21.84 8.85
CA ARG A 172 0.20 23.32 8.82
C ARG A 172 -1.19 23.89 9.12
N TRP A 173 -2.24 23.30 8.56
CA TRP A 173 -3.63 23.72 8.77
C TRP A 173 -4.05 23.63 10.24
N GLU A 174 -3.71 22.56 10.95
CA GLU A 174 -4.03 22.40 12.38
C GLU A 174 -3.27 23.35 13.34
N ARG A 175 -2.37 24.21 12.82
CA ARG A 175 -1.53 25.15 13.61
C ARG A 175 -1.64 26.58 13.09
N PRO A 176 -2.78 27.27 13.30
CA PRO A 176 -2.96 28.66 12.86
C PRO A 176 -1.78 29.58 13.22
N GLN A 177 -1.29 29.47 14.45
CA GLN A 177 -0.17 30.24 14.97
C GLN A 177 1.18 30.01 14.25
N ALA A 178 1.34 28.90 13.54
CA ALA A 178 2.57 28.53 12.85
C ALA A 178 2.47 28.68 11.32
N ARG A 179 1.29 29.04 10.76
CA ARG A 179 1.07 29.05 9.30
C ARG A 179 1.97 30.02 8.54
N HIS A 180 2.35 31.13 9.16
CA HIS A 180 3.14 32.21 8.54
C HIS A 180 4.55 32.35 9.13
N VAL A 181 4.96 31.39 9.94
CA VAL A 181 6.25 31.41 10.63
C VAL A 181 7.31 30.83 9.70
N GLN A 182 8.42 31.57 9.50
CA GLN A 182 9.51 31.10 8.65
C GLN A 182 10.40 30.09 9.37
N PRO A 183 10.76 28.96 8.72
CA PRO A 183 11.67 27.98 9.31
C PRO A 183 13.07 28.59 9.51
N SER A 184 13.73 28.25 10.61
CA SER A 184 15.05 28.76 10.96
C SER A 184 15.96 27.61 11.41
N ILE A 185 17.12 27.46 10.76
CA ILE A 185 18.11 26.44 11.14
C ILE A 185 18.69 26.73 12.52
N ALA A 186 18.83 28.00 12.90
CA ALA A 186 19.29 28.37 14.23
C ALA A 186 18.36 27.87 15.35
N ASP A 187 17.09 27.60 15.03
CA ASP A 187 16.12 27.06 15.99
C ASP A 187 16.42 25.59 16.32
N VAL A 188 17.05 24.85 15.40
CA VAL A 188 17.53 23.48 15.62
C VAL A 188 18.62 23.48 16.68
N ASP A 189 19.62 24.38 16.56
CA ASP A 189 20.70 24.51 17.54
C ASP A 189 20.14 24.92 18.91
N ARG A 190 19.25 25.93 18.95
CA ARG A 190 18.60 26.38 20.19
C ARG A 190 17.83 25.26 20.88
N LEU A 191 17.03 24.50 20.11
CA LEU A 191 16.27 23.37 20.64
C LEU A 191 17.20 22.27 21.14
N THR A 192 18.27 21.96 20.40
CA THR A 192 19.28 20.97 20.78
C THR A 192 19.87 21.32 22.15
N SER A 193 20.38 22.54 22.32
CA SER A 193 20.96 22.98 23.59
C SER A 193 19.94 22.98 24.73
N ALA A 194 18.72 23.44 24.49
CA ALA A 194 17.68 23.49 25.51
C ALA A 194 17.26 22.08 25.98
N VAL A 195 17.09 21.14 25.07
CA VAL A 195 16.73 19.75 25.39
C VAL A 195 17.86 19.05 26.12
N LEU A 196 19.12 19.21 25.68
CA LEU A 196 20.25 18.57 26.34
C LEU A 196 20.51 19.13 27.75
N ALA A 197 20.26 20.42 27.96
CA ALA A 197 20.34 21.03 29.29
C ALA A 197 19.25 20.49 30.23
N ALA A 198 18.02 20.32 29.75
CA ALA A 198 16.91 19.80 30.54
C ALA A 198 16.92 18.27 30.71
N HIS A 199 17.42 17.54 29.71
CA HIS A 199 17.39 16.08 29.64
C HIS A 199 18.75 15.52 29.18
N PRO A 200 19.74 15.40 30.08
CA PRO A 200 21.07 14.89 29.72
C PRO A 200 21.07 13.50 29.09
N VAL A 201 20.09 12.65 29.41
CA VAL A 201 19.91 11.31 28.82
C VAL A 201 19.73 11.36 27.29
N ALA A 202 19.14 12.44 26.77
CA ALA A 202 18.94 12.65 25.34
C ALA A 202 20.27 12.75 24.57
N ALA A 203 21.39 13.07 25.23
CA ALA A 203 22.72 13.11 24.61
C ALA A 203 23.13 11.75 24.00
N SER A 204 22.57 10.64 24.50
CA SER A 204 22.84 9.31 23.94
C SER A 204 22.31 9.17 22.51
N ARG A 205 21.07 9.60 22.25
CA ARG A 205 20.42 9.59 20.94
C ARG A 205 19.28 10.61 20.90
N LEU A 206 19.50 11.75 20.25
CA LEU A 206 18.55 12.84 20.10
C LEU A 206 18.20 13.03 18.63
N GLY A 207 16.94 12.83 18.27
CA GLY A 207 16.41 13.19 16.96
C GLY A 207 15.81 14.59 16.96
N ILE A 208 15.98 15.35 15.89
CA ILE A 208 15.31 16.63 15.67
C ILE A 208 14.72 16.63 14.26
N MET A 209 13.41 16.82 14.17
CA MET A 209 12.71 17.04 12.91
C MET A 209 13.14 18.37 12.31
N TRP A 210 13.54 18.34 11.05
CA TRP A 210 14.01 19.53 10.35
C TRP A 210 12.86 20.52 10.14
N PRO A 211 13.06 21.82 10.40
CA PRO A 211 12.00 22.80 10.19
C PRO A 211 11.73 22.96 8.69
N THR A 212 10.46 22.92 8.30
CA THR A 212 9.99 23.07 6.92
C THR A 212 8.93 24.17 6.84
N ALA A 213 8.52 24.56 5.64
CA ALA A 213 7.39 25.47 5.48
C ALA A 213 6.07 24.93 6.08
N ALA A 214 5.90 23.61 6.13
CA ALA A 214 4.73 22.97 6.73
C ALA A 214 4.83 22.81 8.25
N MET A 215 6.05 22.64 8.77
CA MET A 215 6.36 22.51 10.18
C MET A 215 7.56 23.42 10.53
N PRO A 216 7.33 24.73 10.72
CA PRO A 216 8.42 25.69 10.90
C PRO A 216 9.03 25.66 12.31
N ASP A 217 8.33 25.06 13.27
CA ASP A 217 8.83 24.82 14.62
C ASP A 217 9.53 23.45 14.67
N PRO A 218 10.85 23.40 14.94
CA PRO A 218 11.56 22.13 15.06
C PRO A 218 11.04 21.34 16.27
N THR A 219 11.00 20.01 16.12
CA THR A 219 10.56 19.09 17.18
C THR A 219 11.65 18.08 17.48
N ALA A 220 12.09 18.05 18.73
CA ALA A 220 13.04 17.09 19.26
C ALA A 220 12.31 15.84 19.75
N PHE A 221 12.95 14.68 19.59
CA PHE A 221 12.46 13.41 20.10
C PHE A 221 13.59 12.51 20.58
N TRP A 222 13.37 11.83 21.71
CA TRP A 222 14.31 10.86 22.27
C TRP A 222 13.57 9.73 22.97
N PHE A 223 14.28 8.64 23.25
CA PHE A 223 13.72 7.48 23.93
C PHE A 223 14.32 7.35 25.33
N GLU A 224 13.46 7.33 26.35
CA GLU A 224 13.84 7.26 27.75
C GLU A 224 12.83 6.41 28.52
N GLY A 225 13.29 5.53 29.42
CA GLY A 225 12.38 4.77 30.30
C GLY A 225 11.30 3.95 29.58
N ARG A 226 11.59 3.45 28.37
CA ARG A 226 10.65 2.74 27.47
C ARG A 226 9.57 3.61 26.82
N ARG A 227 9.70 4.93 26.87
CA ARG A 227 8.77 5.89 26.25
C ARG A 227 9.52 6.83 25.32
N TRP A 228 8.81 7.26 24.28
CA TRP A 228 9.26 8.34 23.41
C TRP A 228 8.80 9.67 24.00
N HIS A 229 9.72 10.62 24.06
CA HIS A 229 9.46 12.00 24.44
C HIS A 229 9.53 12.89 23.20
N TYR A 230 8.66 13.90 23.12
CA TYR A 230 8.60 14.86 22.01
C TYR A 230 8.46 16.27 22.56
N VAL A 231 9.37 17.16 22.17
CA VAL A 231 9.37 18.56 22.60
C VAL A 231 9.59 19.45 21.40
N ALA A 232 8.68 20.40 21.17
CA ALA A 232 8.83 21.41 20.12
C ALA A 232 9.33 22.74 20.70
N LEU A 233 10.09 23.47 19.90
CA LEU A 233 10.41 24.87 20.18
C LEU A 233 9.29 25.74 19.62
N SER A 234 8.30 26.09 20.43
CA SER A 234 7.22 26.96 19.96
C SER A 234 7.60 28.42 20.12
N ARG A 235 7.58 29.17 19.02
CA ARG A 235 7.65 30.63 19.03
C ARG A 235 6.28 31.18 19.45
N ARG A 236 6.01 31.22 20.76
CA ARG A 236 4.78 31.81 21.29
C ARG A 236 4.78 33.31 21.00
N THR A 237 3.70 33.82 20.41
CA THR A 237 3.14 35.10 20.84
C THR A 237 1.63 34.96 20.95
N ALA A 238 1.13 34.95 22.20
CA ALA A 238 -0.15 35.60 22.50
C ALA A 238 0.10 36.97 23.14
N ASN A 239 1.32 37.26 23.63
CA ASN A 239 1.68 38.49 24.37
C ASN A 239 3.01 39.14 23.94
N GLY A 240 3.48 38.96 22.70
CA GLY A 240 4.59 39.77 22.15
C GLY A 240 5.99 39.62 22.77
N SER A 241 6.20 38.79 23.79
CA SER A 241 7.55 38.47 24.27
C SER A 241 8.15 37.35 23.44
N GLY A 242 9.21 37.65 22.67
CA GLY A 242 9.91 36.71 21.78
C GLY A 242 10.65 35.56 22.46
N ALA A 243 10.17 35.07 23.61
CA ALA A 243 10.76 33.94 24.32
C ALA A 243 10.22 32.61 23.76
N SER A 244 11.09 31.86 23.10
CA SER A 244 10.82 30.48 22.70
C SER A 244 10.63 29.60 23.94
N ALA A 245 9.55 28.82 23.99
CA ALA A 245 9.28 27.89 25.09
C ALA A 245 9.31 26.44 24.59
N LEU A 246 9.83 25.54 25.43
CA LEU A 246 9.70 24.11 25.20
C LEU A 246 8.26 23.69 25.46
N VAL A 247 7.60 23.16 24.44
CA VAL A 247 6.22 22.67 24.54
C VAL A 247 6.23 21.16 24.33
N SER A 248 5.84 20.42 25.37
CA SER A 248 5.60 18.99 25.29
C SER A 248 4.32 18.71 24.49
N HIS A 249 4.38 17.74 23.59
CA HIS A 249 3.20 17.29 22.85
C HIS A 249 2.73 15.93 23.38
N ASP A 250 1.93 15.96 24.45
CA ASP A 250 1.44 14.73 25.08
C ASP A 250 0.28 14.06 24.31
N THR A 251 -0.36 14.78 23.38
CA THR A 251 -1.44 14.24 22.54
C THR A 251 -1.11 14.38 21.04
N PRO A 252 -1.33 13.31 20.25
CA PRO A 252 -1.19 13.40 18.79
C PRO A 252 -2.16 14.43 18.24
N ARG A 253 -1.63 15.41 17.51
CA ARG A 253 -2.44 16.37 16.73
C ARG A 253 -3.11 15.66 15.54
N LEU A 254 -3.98 16.35 14.81
CA LEU A 254 -4.77 15.81 13.71
C LEU A 254 -3.93 15.08 12.66
N ALA A 255 -2.85 15.68 12.15
CA ALA A 255 -2.03 15.06 11.11
C ALA A 255 -1.43 13.72 11.57
N ALA A 256 -0.85 13.69 12.78
CA ALA A 256 -0.30 12.48 13.39
C ALA A 256 -1.39 11.45 13.74
N PHE A 257 -2.59 11.91 14.11
CA PHE A 257 -3.73 11.06 14.35
C PHE A 257 -4.21 10.36 13.06
N LEU A 258 -4.31 11.07 11.94
CA LEU A 258 -4.71 10.48 10.65
C LEU A 258 -3.73 9.41 10.18
N ASP A 259 -2.43 9.65 10.36
CA ASP A 259 -1.41 8.63 10.11
C ASP A 259 -1.61 7.39 10.99
N ARG A 260 -1.83 7.59 12.29
CA ARG A 260 -2.15 6.49 13.22
C ARG A 260 -3.47 5.78 12.92
N LEU A 261 -4.45 6.49 12.38
CA LEU A 261 -5.71 5.90 11.92
C LEU A 261 -5.45 4.98 10.71
N HIS A 262 -4.56 5.37 9.81
CA HIS A 262 -4.15 4.57 8.66
C HIS A 262 -3.37 3.31 9.06
N TYR A 263 -2.26 3.43 9.81
CA TYR A 263 -1.38 2.29 10.08
C TYR A 263 -1.81 1.44 11.29
N ALA A 264 -2.70 1.93 12.15
CA ALA A 264 -3.10 1.23 13.38
C ALA A 264 -4.60 1.31 13.71
N LEU A 265 -5.45 1.84 12.81
CA LEU A 265 -6.89 2.02 13.05
C LEU A 265 -7.19 2.84 14.32
N ALA A 266 -6.22 3.63 14.80
CA ALA A 266 -6.26 4.30 16.11
C ALA A 266 -6.47 3.37 17.32
N LEU A 267 -6.08 2.09 17.22
CA LEU A 267 -6.21 1.07 18.27
C LEU A 267 -4.86 0.73 18.94
N PRO A 268 -4.41 1.46 19.98
CA PRO A 268 -3.23 1.03 20.76
C PRO A 268 -3.45 -0.25 21.56
N PRO A 269 -2.39 -1.03 21.86
CA PRO A 269 -1.07 -1.04 21.22
C PRO A 269 -1.01 -1.95 19.98
N PHE A 270 -2.02 -2.81 19.77
CA PHE A 270 -1.98 -3.92 18.81
C PHE A 270 -2.48 -3.56 17.41
N GLY A 271 -3.09 -2.39 17.23
CA GLY A 271 -3.71 -1.97 15.98
C GLY A 271 -2.77 -2.00 14.78
N ARG A 272 -1.47 -1.74 14.99
CA ARG A 272 -0.44 -1.89 13.95
C ARG A 272 -0.36 -3.33 13.43
N TYR A 273 -0.33 -4.32 14.32
CA TYR A 273 -0.27 -5.73 13.94
C TYR A 273 -1.58 -6.20 13.30
N LEU A 274 -2.72 -5.72 13.81
CA LEU A 274 -4.02 -5.95 13.19
C LEU A 274 -4.05 -5.42 11.76
N MET A 275 -3.54 -4.20 11.52
CA MET A 275 -3.47 -3.62 10.18
C MET A 275 -2.52 -4.40 9.26
N GLY A 276 -1.45 -4.98 9.81
CA GLY A 276 -0.60 -5.93 9.10
C GLY A 276 -1.36 -7.17 8.64
N ALA A 277 -2.16 -7.79 9.51
CA ALA A 277 -3.01 -8.93 9.17
C ALA A 277 -4.10 -8.56 8.13
N VAL A 278 -4.70 -7.37 8.27
CA VAL A 278 -5.66 -6.81 7.31
C VAL A 278 -5.00 -6.61 5.93
N SER A 279 -3.75 -6.15 5.88
CA SER A 279 -2.99 -5.98 4.63
C SER A 279 -2.71 -7.32 3.94
N ILE A 280 -2.43 -8.39 4.71
CA ILE A 280 -2.30 -9.75 4.17
C ILE A 280 -3.64 -10.26 3.64
N ALA A 281 -4.73 -10.08 4.40
CA ALA A 281 -6.07 -10.45 3.96
C ALA A 281 -6.48 -9.70 2.68
N PHE A 282 -6.09 -8.44 2.55
CA PHE A 282 -6.26 -7.65 1.34
C PHE A 282 -5.47 -8.22 0.16
N GLY A 283 -4.20 -8.61 0.36
CA GLY A 283 -3.43 -9.34 -0.64
C GLY A 283 -4.12 -10.62 -1.13
N PHE A 284 -4.67 -11.43 -0.21
CA PHE A 284 -5.46 -12.61 -0.58
C PHE A 284 -6.74 -12.24 -1.34
N ALA A 285 -7.43 -11.17 -0.95
CA ALA A 285 -8.61 -10.66 -1.66
C ALA A 285 -8.26 -10.24 -3.10
N LEU A 286 -7.12 -9.58 -3.32
CA LEU A 286 -6.66 -9.16 -4.65
C LEU A 286 -6.33 -10.36 -5.55
N VAL A 287 -5.54 -11.33 -5.04
CA VAL A 287 -5.17 -12.53 -5.81
C VAL A 287 -6.41 -13.35 -6.16
N SER A 288 -7.28 -13.60 -5.18
CA SER A 288 -8.52 -14.36 -5.41
C SER A 288 -9.50 -13.62 -6.32
N GLY A 289 -9.63 -12.30 -6.20
CA GLY A 289 -10.46 -11.47 -7.08
C GLY A 289 -9.97 -11.50 -8.53
N LEU A 290 -8.66 -11.36 -8.76
CA LEU A 290 -8.06 -11.46 -10.09
C LEU A 290 -8.34 -12.81 -10.74
N ILE A 291 -8.16 -13.90 -10.00
CA ILE A 291 -8.42 -15.26 -10.48
C ILE A 291 -9.89 -15.44 -10.85
N VAL A 292 -10.82 -14.93 -10.04
CA VAL A 292 -12.27 -14.98 -10.34
C VAL A 292 -12.63 -14.22 -11.61
N HIS A 293 -11.96 -13.09 -11.87
CA HIS A 293 -12.21 -12.27 -13.06
C HIS A 293 -11.51 -12.76 -14.33
N LEU A 294 -10.41 -13.52 -14.22
CA LEU A 294 -9.59 -13.94 -15.35
C LEU A 294 -10.37 -14.57 -16.53
N PRO A 295 -11.34 -15.48 -16.31
CA PRO A 295 -12.10 -16.08 -17.41
C PRO A 295 -13.01 -15.11 -18.17
N ARG A 296 -13.37 -13.98 -17.54
CA ARG A 296 -14.28 -12.97 -18.10
C ARG A 296 -13.57 -11.66 -18.44
N LEU A 297 -12.26 -11.59 -18.22
CA LEU A 297 -11.47 -10.38 -18.36
C LEU A 297 -11.72 -9.70 -19.71
N THR A 298 -11.60 -10.44 -20.82
CA THR A 298 -11.79 -9.89 -22.18
C THR A 298 -13.21 -9.44 -22.50
N LYS A 299 -14.23 -9.99 -21.83
CA LYS A 299 -15.66 -9.69 -22.07
C LYS A 299 -16.16 -8.50 -21.22
N ASP A 300 -15.54 -8.27 -20.06
CA ASP A 300 -16.00 -7.31 -19.07
C ASP A 300 -15.03 -6.12 -18.83
N LEU A 301 -13.82 -6.12 -19.41
CA LEU A 301 -12.76 -5.12 -19.15
C LEU A 301 -13.16 -3.66 -19.40
N PHE A 302 -13.94 -3.39 -20.45
CA PHE A 302 -14.35 -2.04 -20.85
C PHE A 302 -15.87 -1.84 -20.83
N ALA A 303 -16.61 -2.80 -20.30
CA ALA A 303 -18.05 -2.78 -20.36
C ALA A 303 -18.63 -2.12 -19.10
N LEU A 304 -18.47 -0.80 -18.95
CA LEU A 304 -19.34 -0.05 -18.05
C LEU A 304 -20.73 0.02 -18.70
N ARG A 305 -21.70 -0.69 -18.13
CA ARG A 305 -23.06 -0.79 -18.70
C ARG A 305 -24.03 0.07 -17.88
N PRO A 306 -24.07 1.40 -18.07
CA PRO A 306 -25.06 2.25 -17.42
C PRO A 306 -26.45 1.89 -17.96
N GLY A 307 -27.41 1.69 -17.06
CA GLY A 307 -28.76 1.30 -17.46
C GLY A 307 -29.65 0.87 -16.29
N LYS A 308 -30.81 0.28 -16.61
CA LYS A 308 -31.82 -0.14 -15.61
C LYS A 308 -31.27 -1.19 -14.62
N ASN A 309 -30.29 -2.01 -15.02
CA ASN A 309 -29.69 -3.01 -14.16
C ASN A 309 -28.55 -2.43 -13.30
N ARG A 310 -28.93 -1.71 -12.24
CA ARG A 310 -27.98 -1.07 -11.30
C ARG A 310 -27.04 -2.06 -10.64
N LYS A 311 -27.49 -3.29 -10.35
CA LYS A 311 -26.65 -4.34 -9.76
C LYS A 311 -25.48 -4.68 -10.68
N ARG A 312 -25.74 -4.81 -11.98
CA ARG A 312 -24.69 -5.08 -12.98
C ARG A 312 -23.73 -3.90 -13.11
N PHE A 313 -24.25 -2.67 -13.16
CA PHE A 313 -23.40 -1.48 -13.19
C PHE A 313 -22.40 -1.41 -12.03
N TRP A 314 -22.85 -1.64 -10.79
CA TRP A 314 -21.96 -1.63 -9.63
C TRP A 314 -20.97 -2.79 -9.62
N GLN A 315 -21.35 -3.95 -10.15
CA GLN A 315 -20.42 -5.06 -10.38
C GLN A 315 -19.33 -4.66 -11.39
N ASP A 316 -19.73 -4.11 -12.54
CA ASP A 316 -18.79 -3.67 -13.58
C ASP A 316 -17.85 -2.58 -13.02
N ALA A 317 -18.37 -1.64 -12.23
CA ALA A 317 -17.58 -0.62 -11.55
C ALA A 317 -16.60 -1.19 -10.50
N HIS A 318 -17.03 -2.13 -9.66
CA HIS A 318 -16.15 -2.80 -8.70
C HIS A 318 -14.99 -3.53 -9.41
N ASN A 319 -15.30 -4.23 -10.50
CA ASN A 319 -14.30 -4.94 -11.30
C ASN A 319 -13.30 -3.96 -11.94
N ALA A 320 -13.80 -2.85 -12.53
CA ALA A 320 -12.97 -1.83 -13.15
C ALA A 320 -12.05 -1.16 -12.13
N LEU A 321 -12.59 -0.72 -10.98
CA LEU A 321 -11.80 -0.12 -9.90
C LEU A 321 -10.73 -1.09 -9.38
N GLY A 322 -11.09 -2.36 -9.19
CA GLY A 322 -10.15 -3.38 -8.73
C GLY A 322 -9.02 -3.66 -9.72
N LEU A 323 -9.33 -3.69 -11.02
CA LEU A 323 -8.37 -4.08 -12.05
C LEU A 323 -7.45 -2.93 -12.49
N PHE A 324 -8.00 -1.74 -12.74
CA PHE A 324 -7.17 -0.60 -13.19
C PHE A 324 -6.21 -0.11 -12.09
N ALA A 325 -6.62 -0.23 -10.83
CA ALA A 325 -5.78 0.10 -9.68
C ALA A 325 -5.03 -1.11 -9.10
N LEU A 326 -5.10 -2.29 -9.73
CA LEU A 326 -4.50 -3.53 -9.22
C LEU A 326 -2.99 -3.39 -8.92
N PRO A 327 -2.15 -2.79 -9.78
CA PRO A 327 -0.72 -2.64 -9.48
C PRO A 327 -0.49 -1.83 -8.21
N PHE A 328 -1.25 -0.75 -8.04
CA PHE A 328 -1.21 0.10 -6.85
C PHE A 328 -1.67 -0.66 -5.60
N TYR A 329 -2.81 -1.36 -5.66
CA TYR A 329 -3.31 -2.12 -4.53
C TYR A 329 -2.40 -3.27 -4.11
N ALA A 330 -1.81 -3.98 -5.07
CA ALA A 330 -0.84 -5.04 -4.79
C ALA A 330 0.41 -4.46 -4.08
N MET A 331 0.93 -3.34 -4.59
CA MET A 331 2.04 -2.62 -3.99
C MET A 331 1.72 -2.17 -2.55
N ILE A 332 0.57 -1.54 -2.31
CA ILE A 332 0.18 -1.06 -0.97
C ILE A 332 -0.09 -2.23 -0.01
N ALA A 333 -0.69 -3.33 -0.48
CA ALA A 333 -0.92 -4.52 0.34
C ALA A 333 0.41 -5.13 0.84
N ILE A 334 1.40 -5.25 -0.05
CA ILE A 334 2.71 -5.82 0.28
C ILE A 334 3.51 -4.89 1.20
N THR A 335 3.63 -3.61 0.81
CA THR A 335 4.40 -2.63 1.58
C THR A 335 3.76 -2.34 2.95
N GLY A 336 2.43 -2.24 3.01
CA GLY A 336 1.69 -2.07 4.27
C GLY A 336 1.85 -3.27 5.21
N ALA A 337 1.75 -4.49 4.70
CA ALA A 337 2.02 -5.70 5.49
C ALA A 337 3.45 -5.70 6.03
N PHE A 338 4.44 -5.39 5.19
CA PHE A 338 5.84 -5.31 5.58
C PHE A 338 6.09 -4.29 6.69
N MET A 339 5.60 -3.05 6.54
CA MET A 339 5.81 -1.97 7.51
C MET A 339 5.06 -2.18 8.84
N CYS A 340 3.87 -2.78 8.78
CA CYS A 340 3.09 -3.07 9.97
C CYS A 340 3.63 -4.27 10.76
N LEU A 341 4.18 -5.26 10.05
CA LEU A 341 4.69 -6.50 10.65
C LEU A 341 6.21 -6.53 10.80
N THR A 342 6.93 -5.43 10.54
CA THR A 342 8.41 -5.43 10.57
C THR A 342 8.96 -5.98 11.88
N THR A 343 8.39 -5.62 13.03
CA THR A 343 8.82 -6.15 14.34
C THR A 343 8.62 -7.67 14.43
N VAL A 344 7.51 -8.18 13.92
CA VAL A 344 7.21 -9.62 13.91
C VAL A 344 8.14 -10.35 12.93
N ILE A 345 8.36 -9.80 11.74
CA ILE A 345 9.28 -10.32 10.74
C ILE A 345 10.69 -10.41 11.34
N VAL A 346 11.21 -9.32 11.90
CA VAL A 346 12.52 -9.30 12.54
C VAL A 346 12.60 -10.33 13.67
N PHE A 347 11.58 -10.42 14.52
CA PHE A 347 11.56 -11.40 15.61
C PHE A 347 11.61 -12.85 15.08
N VAL A 348 10.75 -13.20 14.12
CA VAL A 348 10.68 -14.54 13.54
C VAL A 348 11.99 -14.90 12.83
N PHE A 349 12.54 -13.98 12.04
CA PHE A 349 13.82 -14.20 11.37
C PHE A 349 14.97 -14.30 12.37
N ASN A 350 14.98 -13.48 13.43
CA ASN A 350 16.00 -13.59 14.45
C ASN A 350 16.02 -14.97 15.12
N VAL A 351 14.85 -15.53 15.44
CA VAL A 351 14.76 -16.90 15.98
C VAL A 351 15.14 -17.95 14.93
N ALA A 352 14.66 -17.79 13.69
CA ALA A 352 14.93 -18.75 12.61
C ALA A 352 16.41 -18.82 12.18
N PHE A 353 17.16 -17.72 12.35
CA PHE A 353 18.58 -17.58 11.99
C PHE A 353 19.48 -17.52 13.24
N GLY A 354 19.16 -18.27 14.30
CA GLY A 354 20.10 -18.49 15.41
C GLY A 354 20.41 -17.27 16.28
N HIS A 355 19.51 -16.29 16.36
CA HIS A 355 19.63 -15.03 17.11
C HIS A 355 20.71 -14.04 16.61
N GLU A 356 21.40 -14.35 15.52
CA GLU A 356 22.47 -13.49 14.96
C GLU A 356 21.94 -12.21 14.30
N LEU A 357 20.68 -12.21 13.84
CA LEU A 357 20.07 -11.04 13.20
C LEU A 357 19.99 -9.83 14.15
N SER A 358 19.83 -10.08 15.45
CA SER A 358 19.72 -9.03 16.46
C SER A 358 20.99 -8.17 16.57
N ALA A 359 22.16 -8.78 16.36
CA ALA A 359 23.44 -8.08 16.30
C ALA A 359 23.59 -7.24 15.01
N ALA A 360 22.97 -7.67 13.90
CA ALA A 360 23.00 -6.98 12.61
C ALA A 360 21.94 -5.86 12.46
N LEU A 361 20.93 -5.81 13.35
CA LEU A 361 19.83 -4.82 13.27
C LEU A 361 20.28 -3.35 13.23
N PRO A 362 21.26 -2.91 14.03
CA PRO A 362 21.72 -1.52 13.97
C PRO A 362 22.35 -1.18 12.60
N ALA A 363 23.10 -2.11 12.01
CA ALA A 363 23.71 -1.94 10.69
C ALA A 363 22.69 -1.91 9.54
N MET A 364 21.50 -2.49 9.73
CA MET A 364 20.39 -2.37 8.77
C MET A 364 19.61 -1.05 8.86
N ARG A 365 19.82 -0.26 9.92
CA ARG A 365 19.04 0.96 10.21
C ARG A 365 19.87 2.23 10.19
N SER A 366 21.17 2.16 10.48
CA SER A 366 22.06 3.31 10.48
C SER A 366 22.82 3.40 9.16
N PRO A 367 23.01 4.62 8.61
CA PRO A 367 23.94 4.82 7.50
C PRO A 367 25.40 4.56 7.87
N VAL A 368 25.72 4.52 9.16
CA VAL A 368 26.99 4.01 9.66
C VAL A 368 26.88 2.49 9.64
N ALA A 369 27.50 1.84 8.65
CA ALA A 369 27.84 0.44 8.83
C ALA A 369 28.64 0.35 10.13
N GLN A 370 28.41 -0.66 10.98
CA GLN A 370 29.28 -0.95 12.13
C GLN A 370 30.69 -1.41 11.67
N ALA A 371 31.21 -0.83 10.59
CA ALA A 371 32.56 -0.99 10.09
C ALA A 371 33.51 -0.35 11.10
N ALA A 372 33.95 -1.19 12.04
CA ALA A 372 34.96 -0.97 13.06
C ALA A 372 34.62 0.14 14.08
N ALA A 373 34.94 -0.12 15.35
CA ALA A 373 35.12 0.98 16.30
C ALA A 373 36.02 2.04 15.64
N PRO A 374 35.72 3.34 15.78
CA PRO A 374 36.51 4.39 15.14
C PRO A 374 37.98 4.14 15.47
N SER A 375 38.84 4.15 14.46
CA SER A 375 40.29 4.16 14.73
C SER A 375 40.54 5.35 15.67
N ARG A 376 41.44 5.16 16.64
CA ARG A 376 41.74 6.16 17.69
C ARG A 376 42.12 7.54 17.13
N GLU A 377 42.49 7.61 15.86
CA GLU A 377 42.80 8.83 15.10
C GLU A 377 41.57 9.67 14.70
N GLU A 378 40.37 9.11 14.64
CA GLU A 378 39.19 9.87 14.20
C GLU A 378 38.42 10.54 15.35
N ALA A 379 38.70 10.18 16.60
CA ALA A 379 38.05 10.78 17.77
C ALA A 379 38.55 12.22 17.97
N SER A 380 37.63 13.18 18.04
CA SER A 380 37.97 14.60 18.16
C SER A 380 37.33 15.22 19.38
N HIS A 381 38.13 15.90 20.20
CA HIS A 381 37.67 16.66 21.36
C HIS A 381 37.20 18.08 21.01
N ALA A 382 37.16 18.45 19.72
CA ALA A 382 36.64 19.74 19.28
C ALA A 382 35.16 19.90 19.69
N ALA A 383 34.68 21.13 19.81
CA ALA A 383 33.26 21.37 20.09
C ALA A 383 32.38 20.79 18.96
N PRO A 384 31.18 20.25 19.27
CA PRO A 384 30.21 19.84 18.25
C PRO A 384 29.94 20.97 17.25
N LEU A 385 29.89 20.61 15.96
CA LEU A 385 29.50 21.56 14.91
C LEU A 385 28.02 21.92 15.03
N ARG A 386 27.67 23.14 14.60
CA ARG A 386 26.27 23.60 14.54
C ARG A 386 25.50 22.85 13.45
N ALA A 387 24.18 22.75 13.60
CA ALA A 387 23.30 22.06 12.66
C ALA A 387 23.43 22.57 11.23
N GLY A 388 23.60 23.89 11.03
CA GLY A 388 23.86 24.47 9.71
C GLY A 388 25.17 23.99 9.09
N GLN A 389 26.26 23.92 9.86
CA GLN A 389 27.56 23.46 9.39
C GLN A 389 27.53 21.97 9.01
N LEU A 390 26.80 21.16 9.79
CA LEU A 390 26.58 19.73 9.51
C LEU A 390 25.74 19.53 8.24
N LEU A 391 24.70 20.35 8.04
CA LEU A 391 23.92 20.30 6.81
C LEU A 391 24.75 20.71 5.59
N ASP A 392 25.58 21.75 5.71
CA ASP A 392 26.47 22.17 4.63
C ASP A 392 27.49 21.06 4.30
N ALA A 393 28.03 20.38 5.31
CA ALA A 393 28.89 19.23 5.13
C ALA A 393 28.19 18.07 4.40
N ALA A 394 26.94 17.78 4.76
CA ALA A 394 26.11 16.79 4.07
C ALA A 394 25.88 17.18 2.60
N ARG A 395 25.51 18.43 2.34
CA ARG A 395 25.23 18.95 0.98
C ARG A 395 26.45 19.00 0.09
N ARG A 396 27.66 19.21 0.63
CA ARG A 396 28.91 19.06 -0.14
C ARG A 396 29.06 17.66 -0.74
N ARG A 397 28.55 16.63 -0.06
CA ARG A 397 28.62 15.25 -0.55
C ARG A 397 27.40 14.85 -1.38
N VAL A 398 26.23 15.36 -1.01
CA VAL A 398 24.93 15.08 -1.62
C VAL A 398 24.20 16.42 -1.86
N PRO A 399 24.48 17.10 -2.99
CA PRO A 399 23.99 18.46 -3.24
C PRO A 399 22.47 18.61 -3.16
N ASP A 400 21.72 17.63 -3.66
CA ASP A 400 20.26 17.66 -3.75
C ASP A 400 19.54 17.12 -2.49
N LEU A 401 20.25 16.96 -1.36
CA LEU A 401 19.65 16.45 -0.12
C LEU A 401 18.64 17.44 0.47
N ASP A 402 17.37 17.02 0.52
CA ASP A 402 16.29 17.68 1.26
C ASP A 402 16.15 17.04 2.66
N PRO A 403 16.66 17.67 3.74
CA PRO A 403 16.68 17.09 5.07
C PRO A 403 15.26 17.00 5.67
N LYS A 404 14.92 15.84 6.24
CA LYS A 404 13.67 15.60 6.98
C LYS A 404 13.89 15.58 8.49
N TRP A 405 14.98 14.97 8.95
CA TRP A 405 15.39 15.02 10.35
C TRP A 405 16.89 14.77 10.50
N ILE A 406 17.43 15.19 11.64
CA ILE A 406 18.81 14.99 12.04
C ILE A 406 18.83 14.20 13.34
N THR A 407 19.66 13.17 13.44
CA THR A 407 19.81 12.37 14.66
C THR A 407 21.23 12.46 15.19
N PHE A 408 21.40 13.04 16.36
CA PHE A 408 22.64 13.06 17.10
C PHE A 408 22.80 11.78 17.92
N VAL A 409 23.96 11.14 17.84
CA VAL A 409 24.31 9.95 18.62
C VAL A 409 25.58 10.24 19.40
N GLY A 410 25.53 10.13 20.73
CA GLY A 410 26.65 10.48 21.60
C GLY A 410 27.02 11.97 21.54
N TYR A 411 26.04 12.87 21.66
CA TYR A 411 26.26 14.31 21.60
C TYR A 411 27.30 14.77 22.62
N GLY A 412 28.32 15.49 22.16
CA GLY A 412 29.43 15.97 22.99
C GLY A 412 30.52 14.93 23.29
N LYS A 413 30.36 13.67 22.85
CA LYS A 413 31.42 12.66 22.96
C LYS A 413 32.44 12.78 21.81
N PRO A 414 33.71 12.36 22.02
CA PRO A 414 34.73 12.42 20.97
C PRO A 414 34.46 11.53 19.76
N ASP A 415 33.70 10.46 19.96
CA ASP A 415 33.23 9.50 18.95
C ASP A 415 31.78 9.76 18.50
N GLY A 416 31.22 10.92 18.91
CA GLY A 416 29.87 11.32 18.56
C GLY A 416 29.69 11.53 17.04
N PHE A 417 28.53 11.14 16.53
CA PHE A 417 28.20 11.32 15.12
C PHE A 417 26.77 11.80 14.95
N VAL A 418 26.47 12.25 13.75
CA VAL A 418 25.17 12.74 13.34
C VAL A 418 24.71 12.02 12.09
N GLU A 419 23.44 11.64 12.04
CA GLU A 419 22.78 11.09 10.86
C GLU A 419 21.82 12.14 10.31
N VAL A 420 22.09 12.63 9.10
CA VAL A 420 21.17 13.51 8.37
C VAL A 420 20.33 12.66 7.45
N TRP A 421 19.04 12.55 7.74
CA TRP A 421 18.07 11.80 6.95
C TRP A 421 17.27 12.75 6.07
N GLY A 422 17.06 12.36 4.82
CA GLY A 422 16.39 13.21 3.86
C GLY A 422 15.94 12.49 2.61
N ASP A 423 15.26 13.23 1.75
CA ASP A 423 14.94 12.80 0.39
C ASP A 423 15.96 13.37 -0.59
N VAL A 424 16.38 12.56 -1.55
CA VAL A 424 17.11 13.00 -2.74
C VAL A 424 16.15 12.87 -3.92
N PRO A 425 15.83 13.98 -4.62
CA PRO A 425 14.89 13.97 -5.73
C PRO A 425 15.43 13.14 -6.91
N ASN A 426 14.54 12.79 -7.85
CA ASN A 426 14.88 12.09 -9.10
C ASN A 426 15.54 10.71 -8.95
N ALA A 427 15.36 10.04 -7.80
CA ALA A 427 15.85 8.69 -7.55
C ALA A 427 14.71 7.71 -7.23
N LEU A 428 14.85 6.46 -7.71
CA LEU A 428 14.01 5.33 -7.27
C LEU A 428 14.37 5.02 -5.81
N GLY A 429 13.47 5.29 -4.87
CA GLY A 429 13.78 5.30 -3.44
C GLY A 429 14.53 6.57 -3.06
N THR A 430 13.80 7.68 -2.89
CA THR A 430 14.34 9.01 -2.62
C THR A 430 14.99 9.11 -1.25
N GLN A 431 14.45 8.38 -0.28
CA GLN A 431 14.92 8.46 1.10
C GLN A 431 16.33 7.88 1.23
N GLY A 432 17.20 8.62 1.90
CA GLY A 432 18.55 8.20 2.23
C GLY A 432 19.04 8.89 3.50
N ALA A 433 20.23 8.49 3.93
CA ALA A 433 20.88 9.10 5.07
C ALA A 433 22.39 9.19 4.86
N ILE A 434 22.97 10.25 5.39
CA ILE A 434 24.42 10.43 5.46
C ILE A 434 24.83 10.62 6.91
N ALA A 435 25.84 9.88 7.33
CA ALA A 435 26.44 10.02 8.65
C ALA A 435 27.71 10.85 8.58
N LEU A 436 27.82 11.79 9.50
CA LEU A 436 28.96 12.69 9.64
C LEU A 436 29.47 12.63 11.09
N ARG A 437 30.77 12.77 11.26
CA ARG A 437 31.36 12.98 12.58
C ARG A 437 30.92 14.32 13.14
N LEU A 438 30.45 14.33 14.38
CA LEU A 438 29.79 15.51 14.96
C LEU A 438 30.73 16.71 15.10
N ASN A 439 31.99 16.46 15.41
CA ASN A 439 32.97 17.49 15.77
C ASN A 439 33.78 17.99 14.56
N THR A 440 33.85 17.21 13.47
CA THR A 440 34.68 17.52 12.30
C THR A 440 33.89 17.62 10.99
N GLY A 441 32.68 17.05 10.94
CA GLY A 441 31.89 16.96 9.70
C GLY A 441 32.42 15.92 8.71
N ALA A 442 33.39 15.08 9.11
CA ALA A 442 33.94 14.02 8.26
C ALA A 442 32.86 12.96 7.95
N VAL A 443 32.77 12.52 6.70
CA VAL A 443 31.77 11.52 6.30
C VAL A 443 32.13 10.15 6.87
N MET A 444 31.21 9.55 7.62
CA MET A 444 31.37 8.22 8.22
C MET A 444 30.62 7.13 7.45
N GLY A 445 29.51 7.50 6.80
CA GLY A 445 28.69 6.55 6.05
C GLY A 445 27.72 7.26 5.14
N ASN A 446 27.42 6.64 4.00
CA ASN A 446 26.50 7.21 3.03
C ASN A 446 25.58 6.14 2.46
N GLN A 447 24.28 6.29 2.72
CA GLN A 447 23.22 5.42 2.21
C GLN A 447 22.21 6.22 1.35
N THR A 448 22.66 7.29 0.69
CA THR A 448 21.85 8.00 -0.31
C THR A 448 21.82 7.25 -1.65
N PRO A 449 20.90 7.59 -2.57
CA PRO A 449 20.87 7.01 -3.91
C PRO A 449 22.24 7.07 -4.59
N GLY A 450 22.63 5.97 -5.24
CA GLY A 450 23.93 5.80 -5.89
C GLY A 450 25.06 5.29 -4.99
N ALA A 451 24.97 5.46 -3.66
CA ALA A 451 26.02 5.03 -2.72
C ALA A 451 25.60 3.87 -1.79
N ARG A 452 24.29 3.67 -1.63
CA ARG A 452 23.71 2.73 -0.65
C ARG A 452 23.92 1.25 -0.97
N ASP A 453 23.90 0.44 0.08
CA ASP A 453 23.86 -1.02 -0.01
C ASP A 453 22.46 -1.57 -0.38
N ALA A 454 22.38 -2.88 -0.63
CA ALA A 454 21.15 -3.54 -1.05
C ALA A 454 20.02 -3.47 0.00
N ASN A 455 20.34 -3.52 1.29
CA ASN A 455 19.33 -3.49 2.36
C ASN A 455 18.69 -2.10 2.43
N HIS A 456 19.51 -1.05 2.41
CA HIS A 456 19.06 0.33 2.37
C HIS A 456 18.34 0.66 1.06
N ALA A 457 18.76 0.08 -0.07
CA ALA A 457 18.06 0.23 -1.36
C ALA A 457 16.65 -0.37 -1.33
N ILE A 458 16.50 -1.60 -0.81
CA ILE A 458 15.18 -2.26 -0.68
C ILE A 458 14.29 -1.49 0.30
N GLY A 459 14.82 -1.10 1.46
CA GLY A 459 14.08 -0.33 2.46
C GLY A 459 13.59 1.01 1.90
N SER A 460 14.46 1.74 1.21
CA SER A 460 14.11 3.01 0.56
C SER A 460 13.12 2.83 -0.59
N ALA A 461 13.19 1.73 -1.35
CA ALA A 461 12.20 1.43 -2.39
C ALA A 461 10.82 1.14 -1.79
N ILE A 462 10.74 0.33 -0.73
CA ILE A 462 9.49 0.05 0.00
C ILE A 462 8.90 1.35 0.56
N TYR A 463 9.75 2.20 1.16
CA TYR A 463 9.35 3.53 1.63
C TYR A 463 8.81 4.39 0.48
N GLY A 464 9.60 4.59 -0.58
CA GLY A 464 9.20 5.43 -1.71
C GLY A 464 7.93 4.95 -2.40
N LEU A 465 7.74 3.64 -2.57
CA LEU A 465 6.54 3.05 -3.16
C LEU A 465 5.30 3.26 -2.29
N HIS A 466 5.41 3.11 -0.97
CA HIS A 466 4.27 3.27 -0.06
C HIS A 466 3.89 4.75 0.13
N PHE A 467 4.87 5.61 0.36
CA PHE A 467 4.66 7.04 0.64
C PHE A 467 4.54 7.91 -0.62
N GLY A 468 4.83 7.38 -1.81
CA GLY A 468 4.70 8.10 -3.07
C GLY A 468 5.68 9.26 -3.22
N THR A 469 6.88 9.17 -2.63
CA THR A 469 7.84 10.30 -2.57
C THR A 469 8.55 10.59 -3.89
N TYR A 470 8.47 9.70 -4.88
CA TYR A 470 9.24 9.77 -6.12
C TYR A 470 8.58 10.57 -7.26
N GLY A 471 7.30 10.93 -7.15
CA GLY A 471 6.54 11.57 -8.23
C GLY A 471 5.93 12.93 -7.88
N GLY A 472 6.38 13.55 -6.78
CA GLY A 472 5.95 14.89 -6.38
C GLY A 472 4.44 15.03 -6.15
N LEU A 473 3.92 16.24 -6.37
CA LEU A 473 2.51 16.57 -6.12
C LEU A 473 1.53 15.79 -7.00
N THR A 474 1.87 15.58 -8.28
CA THR A 474 1.02 14.82 -9.21
C THR A 474 0.79 13.40 -8.72
N LEU A 475 1.85 12.71 -8.30
CA LEU A 475 1.74 11.35 -7.78
C LEU A 475 0.97 11.29 -6.46
N ARG A 476 1.13 12.29 -5.58
CA ARG A 476 0.32 12.39 -4.35
C ARG A 476 -1.17 12.48 -4.65
N TRP A 477 -1.58 13.26 -5.66
CA TRP A 477 -2.99 13.30 -6.10
C TRP A 477 -3.46 11.98 -6.70
N ILE A 478 -2.61 11.29 -7.49
CA ILE A 478 -2.92 9.95 -8.00
C ILE A 478 -3.15 8.97 -6.83
N TYR A 479 -2.26 8.96 -5.84
CA TYR A 479 -2.38 8.11 -4.65
C TYR A 479 -3.62 8.45 -3.83
N PHE A 480 -3.93 9.73 -3.67
CA PHE A 480 -5.16 10.18 -3.02
C PHE A 480 -6.41 9.63 -3.71
N VAL A 481 -6.51 9.81 -5.03
CA VAL A 481 -7.65 9.30 -5.81
C VAL A 481 -7.73 7.78 -5.77
N LEU A 482 -6.61 7.07 -5.94
CA LEU A 482 -6.58 5.61 -5.86
C LEU A 482 -6.93 5.10 -4.46
N GLY A 483 -6.54 5.81 -3.40
CA GLY A 483 -6.93 5.54 -2.03
C GLY A 483 -8.45 5.66 -1.84
N LEU A 484 -9.06 6.75 -2.33
CA LEU A 484 -10.52 6.92 -2.31
C LEU A 484 -11.25 5.87 -3.16
N CYS A 485 -10.69 5.49 -4.32
CA CYS A 485 -11.17 4.37 -5.13
C CYS A 485 -11.11 3.05 -4.35
N GLY A 486 -10.08 2.82 -3.55
CA GLY A 486 -9.96 1.67 -2.65
C GLY A 486 -11.08 1.64 -1.60
N ALA A 487 -11.35 2.78 -0.95
CA ALA A 487 -12.47 2.93 -0.03
C ALA A 487 -13.83 2.65 -0.72
N ALA A 488 -14.03 3.18 -1.93
CA ALA A 488 -15.24 2.94 -2.73
C ALA A 488 -15.37 1.47 -3.17
N MET A 489 -14.27 0.82 -3.54
CA MET A 489 -14.25 -0.61 -3.91
C MET A 489 -14.69 -1.49 -2.74
N VAL A 490 -14.19 -1.21 -1.54
CA VAL A 490 -14.57 -1.93 -0.32
C VAL A 490 -16.05 -1.69 0.02
N LEU A 491 -16.51 -0.43 -0.02
CA LEU A 491 -17.90 -0.08 0.23
C LEU A 491 -18.84 -0.77 -0.77
N THR A 492 -18.54 -0.71 -2.06
CA THR A 492 -19.34 -1.35 -3.12
C THR A 492 -19.36 -2.87 -2.98
N GLY A 493 -18.24 -3.49 -2.57
CA GLY A 493 -18.17 -4.92 -2.25
C GLY A 493 -19.15 -5.33 -1.14
N ASN A 494 -19.21 -4.57 -0.04
CA ASN A 494 -20.16 -4.81 1.04
C ASN A 494 -21.61 -4.65 0.58
N LEU A 495 -21.91 -3.60 -0.19
CA LEU A 495 -23.24 -3.35 -0.72
C LEU A 495 -23.69 -4.46 -1.67
N MET A 496 -22.80 -4.95 -2.53
CA MET A 496 -23.08 -6.08 -3.42
C MET A 496 -23.32 -7.38 -2.66
N TRP A 497 -22.53 -7.64 -1.61
CA TRP A 497 -22.71 -8.81 -0.75
C TRP A 497 -24.09 -8.83 -0.07
N LEU A 498 -24.53 -7.66 0.41
CA LEU A 498 -25.86 -7.45 1.00
C LEU A 498 -26.97 -7.64 -0.03
N GLU A 499 -26.81 -7.06 -1.21
CA GLU A 499 -27.80 -7.14 -2.30
C GLU A 499 -27.94 -8.56 -2.85
N ALA A 500 -26.84 -9.32 -2.94
CA ALA A 500 -26.85 -10.73 -3.35
C ALA A 500 -27.59 -11.64 -2.35
N ARG A 501 -27.73 -11.22 -1.09
CA ARG A 501 -28.39 -11.97 -0.01
C ARG A 501 -29.76 -11.39 0.38
N ARG A 502 -30.26 -10.41 -0.38
CA ARG A 502 -31.55 -9.77 -0.12
C ARG A 502 -32.70 -10.78 -0.23
N LYS A 503 -33.44 -10.96 0.85
CA LYS A 503 -34.77 -11.62 0.83
C LYS A 503 -35.89 -10.64 0.49
N ARG A 504 -36.98 -11.14 -0.11
CA ARG A 504 -38.20 -10.34 -0.37
C ARG A 504 -38.95 -10.02 0.92
N ASP A 505 -39.03 -10.96 1.84
CA ASP A 505 -39.56 -10.69 3.17
C ASP A 505 -38.46 -10.10 4.07
N THR A 506 -38.77 -8.98 4.73
CA THR A 506 -37.88 -8.29 5.67
C THR A 506 -37.74 -9.06 6.98
N SER A 507 -38.79 -9.76 7.42
CA SER A 507 -38.75 -10.60 8.64
C SER A 507 -37.75 -11.76 8.51
N MET A 508 -37.64 -12.29 7.29
CA MET A 508 -36.76 -13.38 6.91
C MET A 508 -35.31 -12.95 6.63
N GLN A 509 -34.96 -11.68 6.85
CA GLN A 509 -33.58 -11.24 6.65
C GLN A 509 -32.66 -11.81 7.72
N PRO A 510 -31.53 -12.44 7.32
CA PRO A 510 -30.57 -12.95 8.28
C PRO A 510 -30.05 -11.84 9.19
N ARG A 511 -29.93 -12.13 10.49
CA ARG A 511 -29.33 -11.22 11.48
C ARG A 511 -27.95 -10.73 11.03
N ALA A 512 -27.14 -11.61 10.46
CA ALA A 512 -25.83 -11.28 9.91
C ALA A 512 -25.90 -10.20 8.81
N ALA A 513 -26.87 -10.27 7.89
CA ALA A 513 -27.03 -9.28 6.83
C ALA A 513 -27.44 -7.90 7.39
N ARG A 514 -28.32 -7.89 8.40
CA ARG A 514 -28.71 -6.66 9.12
C ARG A 514 -27.52 -6.04 9.84
N ASN A 515 -26.72 -6.85 10.53
CA ASN A 515 -25.55 -6.38 11.26
C ASN A 515 -24.46 -5.84 10.32
N VAL A 516 -24.20 -6.53 9.20
CA VAL A 516 -23.24 -6.05 8.18
C VAL A 516 -23.72 -4.73 7.56
N ALA A 517 -25.03 -4.57 7.29
CA ALA A 517 -25.55 -3.30 6.78
C ALA A 517 -25.40 -2.15 7.78
N ARG A 518 -25.74 -2.40 9.06
CA ARG A 518 -25.55 -1.42 10.14
C ARG A 518 -24.08 -1.06 10.32
N ALA A 519 -23.19 -2.05 10.38
CA ALA A 519 -21.76 -1.85 10.51
C ALA A 519 -21.16 -1.13 9.28
N THR A 520 -21.61 -1.44 8.06
CA THR A 520 -21.17 -0.74 6.84
C THR A 520 -21.56 0.72 6.90
N VAL A 521 -22.80 1.04 7.28
CA VAL A 521 -23.24 2.45 7.42
C VAL A 521 -22.51 3.15 8.55
N GLY A 522 -22.50 2.55 9.75
CA GLY A 522 -21.94 3.15 10.95
C GLY A 522 -20.42 3.32 10.89
N VAL A 523 -19.67 2.34 10.38
CA VAL A 523 -18.22 2.45 10.24
C VAL A 523 -17.86 3.32 9.04
N CYS A 524 -18.38 3.07 7.84
CA CYS A 524 -17.93 3.81 6.66
C CYS A 524 -18.33 5.29 6.75
N VAL A 525 -19.62 5.59 6.99
CA VAL A 525 -20.07 6.98 7.09
C VAL A 525 -19.60 7.60 8.40
N GLY A 526 -19.63 6.86 9.51
CA GLY A 526 -19.17 7.36 10.80
C GLY A 526 -17.67 7.67 10.83
N THR A 527 -16.83 6.97 10.06
CA THR A 527 -15.41 7.34 9.90
C THR A 527 -15.27 8.68 9.20
N CYS A 528 -16.04 8.94 8.14
CA CYS A 528 -16.04 10.25 7.48
C CYS A 528 -16.51 11.37 8.42
N VAL A 529 -17.58 11.14 9.19
CA VAL A 529 -18.05 12.07 10.22
C VAL A 529 -16.98 12.29 11.29
N GLY A 530 -16.36 11.22 11.78
CA GLY A 530 -15.32 11.26 12.80
C GLY A 530 -14.08 12.02 12.34
N ILE A 531 -13.65 11.84 11.08
CA ILE A 531 -12.54 12.60 10.51
C ILE A 531 -12.93 14.08 10.44
N ALA A 532 -14.11 14.43 9.94
CA ALA A 532 -14.55 15.82 9.90
C ALA A 532 -14.64 16.44 11.31
N ALA A 533 -15.14 15.69 12.30
CA ALA A 533 -15.15 16.11 13.70
C ALA A 533 -13.74 16.29 14.28
N ALA A 534 -12.76 15.48 13.85
CA ALA A 534 -11.37 15.65 14.24
C ALA A 534 -10.73 16.92 13.64
N PHE A 535 -11.08 17.28 12.40
CA PHE A 535 -10.67 18.55 11.79
C PHE A 535 -11.21 19.75 12.58
N VAL A 536 -12.52 19.79 12.81
CA VAL A 536 -13.16 20.86 13.59
C VAL A 536 -12.61 20.90 15.02
N GLY A 537 -12.47 19.73 15.66
CA GLY A 537 -11.92 19.61 17.00
C GLY A 537 -10.48 20.08 17.12
N ALA A 538 -9.66 19.96 16.07
CA ALA A 538 -8.29 20.44 16.06
C ALA A 538 -8.18 21.97 16.19
N LEU A 539 -9.18 22.71 15.72
CA LEU A 539 -9.25 24.18 15.84
C LEU A 539 -10.03 24.61 17.09
N CYS A 540 -11.19 24.00 17.35
CA CYS A 540 -12.08 24.42 18.43
C CYS A 540 -11.63 23.93 19.82
N TRP A 541 -11.06 22.73 19.90
CA TRP A 541 -10.73 22.04 21.16
C TRP A 541 -9.39 21.28 21.05
N PRO A 542 -8.27 21.98 20.77
CA PRO A 542 -6.96 21.34 20.59
C PRO A 542 -6.52 20.52 21.82
N GLU A 543 -6.96 20.89 23.02
CA GLU A 543 -6.73 20.18 24.28
C GLU A 543 -7.50 18.85 24.38
N VAL A 544 -8.65 18.72 23.69
CA VAL A 544 -9.37 17.44 23.57
C VAL A 544 -8.60 16.52 22.61
N GLY A 545 -8.06 17.07 21.53
CA GLY A 545 -7.23 16.34 20.59
C GLY A 545 -8.02 15.46 19.63
N ALA A 546 -7.48 15.31 18.42
CA ALA A 546 -8.15 14.72 17.26
C ALA A 546 -8.70 13.30 17.50
N ALA A 547 -7.95 12.46 18.24
CA ALA A 547 -8.35 11.08 18.51
C ALA A 547 -9.64 10.98 19.33
N ARG A 548 -9.84 11.85 20.32
CA ARG A 548 -11.06 11.85 21.15
C ARG A 548 -12.25 12.38 20.36
N SER A 549 -12.06 13.46 19.59
CA SER A 549 -13.10 14.00 18.71
C SER A 549 -13.58 12.96 17.68
N PHE A 550 -12.63 12.27 17.03
CA PHE A 550 -12.93 11.15 16.13
C PHE A 550 -13.66 10.02 16.85
N GLY A 551 -13.13 9.55 17.98
CA GLY A 551 -13.66 8.41 18.71
C GLY A 551 -15.08 8.64 19.23
N ALA A 552 -15.35 9.84 19.76
CA ALA A 552 -16.69 10.22 20.23
C ALA A 552 -17.69 10.28 19.08
N ALA A 553 -17.34 10.95 17.97
CA ALA A 553 -18.20 11.04 16.80
C ALA A 553 -18.47 9.66 16.17
N LEU A 554 -17.45 8.80 16.05
CA LEU A 554 -17.60 7.44 15.54
C LEU A 554 -18.49 6.59 16.46
N ALA A 555 -18.31 6.68 17.78
CA ALA A 555 -19.15 5.95 18.74
C ALA A 555 -20.62 6.35 18.65
N VAL A 556 -20.92 7.65 18.53
CA VAL A 556 -22.29 8.16 18.31
C VAL A 556 -22.86 7.63 16.99
N CYS A 557 -22.08 7.67 15.90
CA CYS A 557 -22.53 7.15 14.60
C CYS A 557 -22.80 5.65 14.63
N LEU A 558 -21.95 4.87 15.32
CA LEU A 558 -22.14 3.44 15.49
C LEU A 558 -23.39 3.14 16.31
N GLY A 559 -23.57 3.78 17.47
CA GLY A 559 -24.77 3.65 18.30
C GLY A 559 -26.04 4.04 17.54
N TYR A 560 -26.01 5.14 16.79
CA TYR A 560 -27.13 5.56 15.96
C TYR A 560 -27.48 4.53 14.88
N SER A 561 -26.46 3.97 14.22
CA SER A 561 -26.63 2.96 13.17
C SER A 561 -27.22 1.64 13.67
N THR A 562 -27.00 1.29 14.95
CA THR A 562 -27.58 0.06 15.54
C THR A 562 -29.04 0.27 15.96
N LEU A 563 -29.39 1.48 16.39
CA LEU A 563 -30.74 1.84 16.85
C LEU A 563 -31.71 2.14 15.70
N ARG A 564 -31.22 2.52 14.52
CA ARG A 564 -32.04 2.84 13.34
C ARG A 564 -32.01 1.72 12.28
N THR A 565 -32.98 1.74 11.36
CA THR A 565 -32.90 0.92 10.16
C THR A 565 -31.80 1.46 9.23
N PRO A 566 -31.03 0.60 8.54
CA PRO A 566 -29.83 1.01 7.80
C PRO A 566 -30.05 2.12 6.79
N ILE A 567 -31.21 2.18 6.13
CA ILE A 567 -31.48 3.19 5.12
C ILE A 567 -31.68 4.60 5.72
N PHE A 568 -32.39 4.70 6.86
CA PHE A 568 -32.55 5.97 7.56
C PHE A 568 -31.26 6.37 8.26
N ALA A 569 -30.55 5.41 8.87
CA ALA A 569 -29.22 5.63 9.40
C ALA A 569 -28.27 6.20 8.33
N ALA A 570 -28.26 5.61 7.13
CA ALA A 570 -27.42 6.09 6.03
C ALA A 570 -27.79 7.52 5.61
N ARG A 571 -29.08 7.82 5.44
CA ARG A 571 -29.55 9.18 5.10
C ARG A 571 -29.07 10.19 6.13
N ASP A 572 -29.33 9.93 7.40
CA ASP A 572 -29.08 10.88 8.49
C ASP A 572 -27.59 11.08 8.73
N LEU A 573 -26.81 9.99 8.76
CA LEU A 573 -25.36 10.09 8.92
C LEU A 573 -24.68 10.74 7.71
N LEU A 574 -25.18 10.55 6.48
CA LEU A 574 -24.67 11.27 5.30
C LEU A 574 -24.98 12.77 5.36
N ALA A 575 -26.15 13.16 5.89
CA ALA A 575 -26.47 14.56 6.11
C ALA A 575 -25.56 15.17 7.20
N VAL A 576 -25.33 14.44 8.30
CA VAL A 576 -24.38 14.85 9.35
C VAL A 576 -22.96 14.96 8.78
N ALA A 577 -22.52 14.00 7.96
CA ALA A 577 -21.21 14.05 7.30
C ALA A 577 -21.08 15.30 6.42
N SER A 578 -22.14 15.66 5.68
CA SER A 578 -22.15 16.86 4.86
C SER A 578 -21.99 18.13 5.70
N LEU A 579 -22.80 18.28 6.76
CA LEU A 579 -22.74 19.44 7.65
C LEU A 579 -21.39 19.55 8.37
N MET A 580 -20.87 18.42 8.87
CA MET A 580 -19.57 18.38 9.53
C MET A 580 -18.42 18.70 8.56
N SER A 581 -18.43 18.17 7.34
CA SER A 581 -17.43 18.54 6.34
C SER A 581 -17.50 20.03 5.98
N ALA A 582 -18.70 20.62 5.83
CA ALA A 582 -18.83 22.05 5.58
C ALA A 582 -18.30 22.89 6.76
N SER A 583 -18.50 22.42 8.00
CA SER A 583 -18.04 23.12 9.18
C SER A 583 -16.52 23.22 9.32
N ILE A 584 -15.74 22.41 8.59
CA ILE A 584 -14.26 22.53 8.56
C ILE A 584 -13.85 23.89 7.99
N ALA A 585 -14.31 24.23 6.78
CA ALA A 585 -13.98 25.50 6.13
C ALA A 585 -14.58 26.70 6.88
N ILE A 586 -15.77 26.53 7.47
CA ILE A 586 -16.39 27.57 8.31
C ILE A 586 -15.56 27.82 9.57
N ALA A 587 -15.13 26.76 10.26
CA ALA A 587 -14.30 26.87 11.45
C ALA A 587 -12.95 27.53 11.13
N ASP A 588 -12.33 27.18 10.00
CA ASP A 588 -11.08 27.83 9.59
C ASP A 588 -11.28 29.32 9.35
N ALA A 589 -12.31 29.70 8.57
CA ALA A 589 -12.62 31.11 8.29
C ALA A 589 -12.93 31.93 9.55
N LEU A 590 -13.64 31.35 10.53
CA LEU A 590 -14.05 32.05 11.75
C LEU A 590 -12.94 32.14 12.80
N LEU A 591 -12.04 31.16 12.89
CA LEU A 591 -11.10 31.03 14.00
C LEU A 591 -9.67 31.44 13.69
N THR A 592 -9.25 31.49 12.42
CA THR A 592 -7.83 31.63 12.07
C THR A 592 -7.50 32.89 11.28
N GLY A 593 -8.49 33.56 10.70
CA GLY A 593 -8.30 34.69 9.77
C GLY A 593 -7.73 34.29 8.40
N ASP A 594 -7.40 33.01 8.20
CA ASP A 594 -6.74 32.45 7.02
C ASP A 594 -7.68 31.63 6.13
N GLY A 595 -9.00 31.76 6.31
CA GLY A 595 -9.99 30.96 5.58
C GLY A 595 -9.86 31.05 4.06
N LEU A 596 -10.56 30.16 3.35
CA LEU A 596 -10.47 29.96 1.90
C LEU A 596 -10.22 31.21 1.04
N ALA A 597 -11.01 32.28 1.20
CA ALA A 597 -10.85 33.50 0.40
C ALA A 597 -9.49 34.18 0.61
N PHE A 598 -9.01 34.23 1.86
CA PHE A 598 -7.72 34.79 2.23
C PHE A 598 -6.58 33.91 1.73
N SER A 599 -6.70 32.60 1.90
CA SER A 599 -5.73 31.61 1.39
C SER A 599 -5.57 31.72 -0.13
N ILE A 600 -6.67 31.86 -0.89
CA ILE A 600 -6.63 32.08 -2.34
C ILE A 600 -5.98 33.43 -2.68
N ALA A 601 -6.36 34.51 -2.00
CA ALA A 601 -5.81 35.84 -2.25
C ALA A 601 -4.29 35.91 -2.03
N ARG A 602 -3.74 35.06 -1.15
CA ARG A 602 -2.29 34.94 -0.88
C ARG A 602 -1.58 33.89 -1.72
N HIS A 603 -2.28 33.26 -2.67
CA HIS A 603 -1.79 32.12 -3.46
C HIS A 603 -1.32 30.92 -2.60
N ASP A 604 -1.88 30.74 -1.41
CA ASP A 604 -1.61 29.61 -0.53
C ASP A 604 -2.54 28.43 -0.87
N TRP A 605 -2.25 27.78 -2.00
CA TRP A 605 -3.07 26.67 -2.51
C TRP A 605 -3.07 25.45 -1.58
N ALA A 606 -2.08 25.29 -0.70
CA ALA A 606 -2.03 24.17 0.22
C ALA A 606 -3.12 24.27 1.30
N LEU A 607 -3.32 25.46 1.87
CA LEU A 607 -4.40 25.72 2.82
C LEU A 607 -5.76 25.77 2.11
N ALA A 608 -5.85 26.48 0.99
CA ALA A 608 -7.09 26.57 0.21
C ALA A 608 -7.60 25.19 -0.25
N ALA A 609 -6.70 24.26 -0.61
CA ALA A 609 -7.09 22.92 -1.04
C ALA A 609 -7.79 22.11 0.06
N ILE A 610 -7.46 22.33 1.35
CA ILE A 610 -8.11 21.63 2.47
C ILE A 610 -9.56 22.08 2.59
N ASP A 611 -9.80 23.40 2.57
CA ASP A 611 -11.14 23.98 2.60
C ASP A 611 -11.97 23.57 1.37
N LEU A 612 -11.38 23.62 0.18
CA LEU A 612 -12.04 23.19 -1.05
C LEU A 612 -12.39 21.70 -1.03
N ALA A 613 -11.50 20.85 -0.53
CA ALA A 613 -11.76 19.42 -0.39
C ALA A 613 -12.88 19.15 0.63
N ALA A 614 -12.90 19.90 1.74
CA ALA A 614 -13.96 19.81 2.74
C ALA A 614 -15.33 20.22 2.18
N LEU A 615 -15.39 21.31 1.41
CA LEU A 615 -16.61 21.76 0.73
C LEU A 615 -17.06 20.78 -0.36
N ALA A 616 -16.12 20.23 -1.14
CA ALA A 616 -16.41 19.21 -2.14
C ALA A 616 -16.97 17.92 -1.49
N ALA A 617 -16.39 17.49 -0.36
CA ALA A 617 -16.90 16.39 0.44
C ALA A 617 -18.30 16.69 0.99
N ALA A 618 -18.55 17.90 1.46
CA ALA A 618 -19.86 18.33 1.94
C ALA A 618 -20.93 18.22 0.85
N ILE A 619 -20.63 18.67 -0.37
CA ILE A 619 -21.52 18.56 -1.53
C ILE A 619 -21.75 17.10 -1.91
N LEU A 620 -20.69 16.29 -1.95
CA LEU A 620 -20.78 14.86 -2.25
C LEU A 620 -21.68 14.13 -1.25
N PHE A 621 -21.48 14.36 0.04
CA PHE A 621 -22.29 13.75 1.09
C PHE A 621 -23.74 14.25 1.05
N ALA A 622 -23.99 15.53 0.73
CA ALA A 622 -25.36 16.04 0.54
C ALA A 622 -26.06 15.35 -0.64
N CYS A 623 -25.36 15.14 -1.76
CA CYS A 623 -25.87 14.40 -2.91
C CYS A 623 -26.18 12.95 -2.55
N CYS A 624 -25.28 12.27 -1.84
CA CYS A 624 -25.50 10.91 -1.33
C CYS A 624 -26.68 10.85 -0.35
N ALA A 625 -26.80 11.81 0.57
CA ALA A 625 -27.92 11.91 1.51
C ALA A 625 -29.26 12.09 0.77
N ARG A 626 -29.29 12.90 -0.30
CA ARG A 626 -30.48 13.08 -1.15
C ARG A 626 -30.86 11.79 -1.87
N VAL A 627 -29.88 11.04 -2.38
CA VAL A 627 -30.13 9.73 -3.02
C VAL A 627 -30.64 8.72 -1.98
N ALA A 628 -30.03 8.66 -0.80
CA ALA A 628 -30.47 7.81 0.30
C ALA A 628 -31.88 8.17 0.77
N HIS A 629 -32.21 9.47 0.85
CA HIS A 629 -33.55 9.97 1.18
C HIS A 629 -34.58 9.51 0.15
N ARG A 630 -34.33 9.73 -1.14
CA ARG A 630 -35.22 9.25 -2.22
C ARG A 630 -35.44 7.74 -2.15
N ARG A 631 -34.39 6.98 -1.82
CA ARG A 631 -34.47 5.53 -1.64
C ARG A 631 -35.23 5.14 -0.37
N ALA A 632 -35.13 5.89 0.71
CA ALA A 632 -35.86 5.63 1.94
C ALA A 632 -37.38 5.86 1.77
N VAL A 633 -37.76 6.88 1.01
CA VAL A 633 -39.17 7.27 0.79
C VAL A 633 -39.83 6.47 -0.33
N HIS A 634 -39.18 6.36 -1.49
CA HIS A 634 -39.76 5.74 -2.70
C HIS A 634 -39.18 4.36 -3.02
N GLY A 635 -38.29 3.84 -2.17
CA GLY A 635 -37.67 2.54 -2.37
C GLY A 635 -38.63 1.38 -2.13
N ALA A 636 -38.23 0.20 -2.60
CA ALA A 636 -38.96 -1.02 -2.31
C ALA A 636 -39.02 -1.24 -0.80
N ALA A 637 -40.21 -1.54 -0.27
CA ALA A 637 -40.47 -1.79 1.14
C ALA A 637 -39.86 -3.11 1.67
N THR A 638 -39.05 -3.78 0.84
CA THR A 638 -38.52 -5.11 1.08
C THR A 638 -36.99 -5.09 1.05
N GLY A 639 -36.36 -5.91 1.88
CA GLY A 639 -34.91 -6.01 1.93
C GLY A 639 -34.29 -5.47 3.22
N VAL A 640 -32.98 -5.65 3.36
CA VAL A 640 -32.19 -5.10 4.48
C VAL A 640 -32.26 -3.56 4.53
N TRP A 641 -32.52 -2.92 3.39
CA TRP A 641 -32.66 -1.47 3.23
C TRP A 641 -34.10 -0.96 3.36
N ALA A 642 -35.04 -1.81 3.81
CA ALA A 642 -36.43 -1.38 4.03
C ALA A 642 -36.53 -0.40 5.21
N GLY A 643 -37.40 0.60 5.08
CA GLY A 643 -37.61 1.62 6.11
C GLY A 643 -38.25 1.10 7.40
N ARG A 644 -39.04 0.02 7.32
CA ARG A 644 -39.63 -0.67 8.47
C ARG A 644 -39.12 -2.10 8.51
N TRP A 645 -38.61 -2.51 9.66
CA TRP A 645 -38.40 -3.92 9.98
C TRP A 645 -39.60 -4.31 10.85
N ALA A 646 -40.34 -5.33 10.41
CA ALA A 646 -41.42 -5.90 11.22
C ALA A 646 -40.86 -6.49 12.51
#